data_AF-A0A2E6YP27-F1
#
_entry.id   AF-A0A2E6YP27-F1
#
_cell.length_a   1.000
_cell.length_b   1.000
_cell.length_c   1.000
_cell.angle_alpha   90.00
_cell.angle_beta   90.00
_cell.angle_gamma   90.00
#
_symmetry.space_group_name_H-M   'P 1'
#
loop_
_entity.id
_entity.type
_entity.pdbx_description
1 polymer ?
#
loop_
_entity_poly.entity_id
_entity_poly.type
_entity_poly.pdbx_seq_one_letter_code
_entity_poly.pdbx_strand_id
1 'polypeptide(L)'
;MVDILAIGSGAVNAYRQALSTTSNNIANVNTPGYSRRALSIGESFPVQEGIFSFGTGAQTEAVARAYDQFLERSLRDAKSDLAVHEPVIEYANRVIDIMATESASLANAMEDFFNAAEQLSTDPRSNALRGDFLNSGELIAVRFNDLSLQVDKIAEEAEISFRQSVDELNALSVQLLRINKELNRAADVDKQPPTLLDQRDAVLRDMAKLAKLGVTELQNGQVIVNFGGSGRGFELVTPTESRDVGVYSSQEAAGSDLRLVLDPYGVKRPLPASPSGAIGGAVALNTEILRPVRVGLDHLARTFAAEANQIHRRGLDAKGEFGGDLFQTTASFTSTTDTAAGAITASARVINIGSAPTEALELIYRQSTDTWSVLDLQTRERLGEIKPGENQQLQGMSFSITGAPENGDVVVFSPTDRPARTFKAMVTDVDRVAVSAAMRSSPGSSNTSDVEASLRLIDQKDQPRGFDFGHKVTSGSEASFRKSATIATDGIRPAVQVERGTVGAKVQFDIEAGGDQHIQVLTREGVHVAGTAALTNAQANNLMSLDSGFGAGGYSNTYLNQVGSASYLDTAIEFGTRSAEQQVTQRSVDPDTGILTETTITEPAIFSSKPVSATSNSSGSAQTLVAANAINFNHTYYDPADSNADSDGYVQGSIALGELSLANGETVSAASMAEYFNSEFQQLSNVNVSATAQNTLLAGEIDSSKTLTINGITIAHSATAKLNDLIKAINDQSGQTLVRAEWRGSESLALTNTAGSEGANITIGVTGSDKISAIGLAPGVYAGTYSIAATGEEKLSSVFTSKTQALNAGSGFTLAITRGSNPAQNVTIAAGSDTPEGVIAAINASSATTDVKATLVEDGASFRIALHNANGVVTDFTVSTNVSGYTQVDSQGNTVVDTDLGFQDLNNARLGLNRPTEISLTLGSTGVPADLGRLGFATEVIIDGPAADDYAIFLTGTGSVDALLGADKATAETSVSYPADTFEVTFTSASVYTIKDIATDTIVATRNYTAGEDITYQGVRLMFDDIPASGDTYTVEPNLDGVGNNENMLALIDLGKEPLISGQTFSAAYRDLVAGTGSRANLAELSRDAMTVIHDQAEASKQSAVGVNLDEEAADLIRFQQAYQAAAQVIQMSQRMFDTLIQVS
;
A
#
# COMPACT_ATOMS: atom_id res chain seq x y z
N MET A 1 -2.66 28.11 109.37
CA MET A 1 -2.33 26.67 109.44
C MET A 1 -2.50 26.17 108.02
N VAL A 2 -1.39 25.92 107.32
CA VAL A 2 -1.43 25.44 105.93
C VAL A 2 -2.32 24.21 105.89
N ASP A 3 -3.20 24.15 104.90
CA ASP A 3 -4.29 23.18 104.81
C ASP A 3 -3.74 21.79 104.48
N ILE A 4 -3.18 21.10 105.48
CA ILE A 4 -2.72 19.70 105.40
C ILE A 4 -3.85 18.79 104.91
N LEU A 5 -5.10 19.18 105.20
CA LEU A 5 -6.28 18.50 104.69
C LEU A 5 -6.45 18.72 103.18
N ALA A 6 -6.25 19.93 102.65
CA ALA A 6 -6.23 20.18 101.21
C ALA A 6 -5.10 19.39 100.50
N ILE A 7 -3.87 19.42 101.03
CA ILE A 7 -2.73 18.67 100.48
C ILE A 7 -3.01 17.15 100.50
N GLY A 8 -3.54 16.64 101.62
CA GLY A 8 -3.93 15.24 101.76
C GLY A 8 -5.07 14.85 100.81
N SER A 9 -6.09 15.71 100.66
CA SER A 9 -7.22 15.46 99.75
C SER A 9 -6.82 15.48 98.28
N GLY A 10 -5.92 16.40 97.87
CA GLY A 10 -5.33 16.47 96.53
C GLY A 10 -4.51 15.22 96.22
N ALA A 11 -3.65 14.79 97.16
CA ALA A 11 -2.87 13.57 97.03
C ALA A 11 -3.74 12.30 96.95
N VAL A 12 -4.78 12.17 97.78
CA VAL A 12 -5.73 11.05 97.73
C VAL A 12 -6.47 11.00 96.40
N ASN A 13 -6.91 12.15 95.87
CA ASN A 13 -7.57 12.21 94.58
C ASN A 13 -6.59 11.88 93.43
N ALA A 14 -5.35 12.38 93.48
CA ALA A 14 -4.32 12.09 92.51
C ALA A 14 -3.95 10.60 92.49
N TYR A 15 -3.71 9.97 93.64
CA TYR A 15 -3.40 8.53 93.69
C TYR A 15 -4.60 7.65 93.36
N ARG A 16 -5.84 8.06 93.68
CA ARG A 16 -7.05 7.36 93.20
C ARG A 16 -7.12 7.36 91.67
N GLN A 17 -6.80 8.48 91.05
CA GLN A 17 -6.77 8.61 89.60
C GLN A 17 -5.60 7.84 88.98
N ALA A 18 -4.43 7.81 89.64
CA ALA A 18 -3.28 7.02 89.22
C ALA A 18 -3.60 5.52 89.26
N LEU A 19 -4.21 5.04 90.36
CA LEU A 19 -4.69 3.66 90.49
C LEU A 19 -5.70 3.28 89.40
N SER A 20 -6.65 4.18 89.12
CA SER A 20 -7.61 3.96 88.04
C SER A 20 -6.91 3.89 86.67
N THR A 21 -5.93 4.75 86.41
CA THR A 21 -5.18 4.79 85.15
C THR A 21 -4.36 3.51 84.95
N THR A 22 -3.60 3.08 85.96
CA THR A 22 -2.84 1.83 85.94
C THR A 22 -3.75 0.61 85.80
N SER A 23 -4.90 0.58 86.49
CA SER A 23 -5.88 -0.50 86.33
C SER A 23 -6.47 -0.55 84.92
N ASN A 24 -6.70 0.60 84.28
CA ASN A 24 -7.15 0.67 82.90
C ASN A 24 -6.06 0.21 81.92
N ASN A 25 -4.79 0.51 82.17
CA ASN A 25 -3.68 0.01 81.37
C ASN A 25 -3.60 -1.51 81.42
N ILE A 26 -3.64 -2.10 82.62
CA ILE A 26 -3.61 -3.57 82.80
C ILE A 26 -4.81 -4.22 82.11
N ALA A 27 -6.02 -3.66 82.25
CA ALA A 27 -7.22 -4.20 81.64
C ALA A 27 -7.21 -4.15 80.10
N ASN A 28 -6.53 -3.15 79.51
CA ASN A 28 -6.48 -2.93 78.07
C ASN A 28 -5.15 -3.34 77.42
N VAL A 29 -4.27 -4.05 78.13
CA VAL A 29 -2.95 -4.50 77.61
C VAL A 29 -3.07 -5.29 76.30
N ASN A 30 -4.14 -6.08 76.16
CA ASN A 30 -4.41 -6.91 74.98
C ASN A 30 -5.39 -6.24 74.00
N THR A 31 -5.79 -4.98 74.24
CA THR A 31 -6.66 -4.24 73.32
C THR A 31 -5.81 -3.67 72.19
N PRO A 32 -6.01 -4.08 70.92
CA PRO A 32 -5.19 -3.61 69.81
C PRO A 32 -5.21 -2.08 69.67
N GLY A 33 -4.03 -1.47 69.54
CA GLY A 33 -3.89 -0.02 69.39
C GLY A 33 -4.04 0.79 70.67
N TYR A 34 -4.21 0.16 71.84
CA TYR A 34 -4.20 0.87 73.13
C TYR A 34 -2.79 1.37 73.46
N SER A 35 -2.66 2.66 73.79
CA SER A 35 -1.41 3.26 74.27
C SER A 35 -1.39 3.31 75.81
N ARG A 36 -0.21 3.06 76.41
CA ARG A 36 -0.03 3.19 77.87
C ARG A 36 -0.41 4.61 78.29
N ARG A 37 -1.18 4.76 79.38
CA ARG A 37 -1.59 6.06 79.90
C ARG A 37 -0.85 6.39 81.18
N ALA A 38 -0.41 7.64 81.32
CA ALA A 38 0.24 8.16 82.50
C ALA A 38 -0.53 9.37 83.04
N LEU A 39 -0.64 9.45 84.36
CA LEU A 39 -1.23 10.62 85.02
C LEU A 39 -0.16 11.70 85.16
N SER A 40 -0.39 12.88 84.55
CA SER A 40 0.40 14.07 84.84
C SER A 40 -0.07 14.69 86.15
N ILE A 41 0.87 14.87 87.08
CA ILE A 41 0.63 15.47 88.39
C ILE A 41 1.42 16.78 88.44
N GLY A 42 0.71 17.89 88.53
CA GLY A 42 1.28 19.23 88.70
C GLY A 42 1.24 19.68 90.15
N GLU A 43 2.10 20.64 90.49
CA GLU A 43 1.97 21.37 91.75
C GLU A 43 0.74 22.29 91.66
N SER A 44 -0.11 22.25 92.69
CA SER A 44 -1.22 23.19 92.82
C SER A 44 -0.67 24.60 93.05
N PHE A 45 -1.37 25.63 92.55
CA PHE A 45 -0.89 27.01 92.68
C PHE A 45 -0.55 27.35 94.14
N PRO A 46 0.69 27.80 94.43
CA PRO A 46 1.11 28.07 95.79
C PRO A 46 0.34 29.26 96.35
N VAL A 47 -0.05 29.16 97.62
CA VAL A 47 -0.70 30.27 98.33
C VAL A 47 0.41 31.11 98.95
N GLN A 48 0.49 32.37 98.55
CA GLN A 48 1.43 33.34 99.12
C GLN A 48 0.81 34.00 100.36
N GLU A 49 1.47 33.83 101.50
CA GLU A 49 1.23 34.63 102.70
C GLU A 49 2.47 35.48 102.99
N GLY A 50 2.41 36.78 102.68
CA GLY A 50 3.51 37.71 102.86
C GLY A 50 4.71 37.41 101.93
N ILE A 51 5.89 37.18 102.50
CA ILE A 51 7.14 36.88 101.76
C ILE A 51 7.36 35.36 101.60
N PHE A 52 6.48 34.53 102.16
CA PHE A 52 6.59 33.06 102.12
C PHE A 52 5.56 32.47 101.15
N SER A 53 6.03 31.57 100.29
CA SER A 53 5.21 30.80 99.36
C SER A 53 5.00 29.40 99.92
N PHE A 54 3.75 29.02 100.18
CA PHE A 54 3.40 27.68 100.64
C PHE A 54 2.82 26.87 99.48
N GLY A 55 3.41 25.72 99.17
CA GLY A 55 2.85 24.78 98.21
C GLY A 55 1.53 24.19 98.72
N THR A 56 0.53 24.10 97.86
CA THR A 56 -0.83 23.60 98.20
C THR A 56 -1.04 22.12 97.85
N GLY A 57 0.05 21.41 97.55
CA GLY A 57 0.04 19.98 97.26
C GLY A 57 -0.11 19.66 95.78
N ALA A 58 -0.31 18.38 95.48
CA ALA A 58 -0.39 17.87 94.11
C ALA A 58 -1.84 17.91 93.58
N GLN A 59 -2.02 18.37 92.34
CA GLN A 59 -3.27 18.27 91.59
C GLN A 59 -3.08 17.44 90.31
N THR A 60 -4.14 16.76 89.88
CA THR A 60 -4.16 16.05 88.61
C THR A 60 -4.35 17.04 87.48
N GLU A 61 -3.41 17.10 86.53
CA GLU A 61 -3.53 17.98 85.37
C GLU A 61 -4.28 17.29 84.22
N ALA A 62 -3.77 16.13 83.79
CA ALA A 62 -4.32 15.37 82.67
C ALA A 62 -3.90 13.89 82.74
N VAL A 63 -4.67 13.03 82.07
CA VAL A 63 -4.22 11.67 81.74
C VAL A 63 -3.70 11.70 80.31
N ALA A 64 -2.38 11.69 80.17
CA ALA A 64 -1.72 11.69 78.87
C ALA A 64 -1.41 10.26 78.43
N ARG A 65 -1.31 10.05 77.12
CA ARG A 65 -0.82 8.78 76.56
C ARG A 65 0.69 8.82 76.37
N ALA A 66 1.34 7.67 76.49
CA ALA A 66 2.69 7.46 76.01
C ALA A 66 2.65 7.47 74.48
N TYR A 67 3.37 8.42 73.88
CA TYR A 67 3.37 8.62 72.44
C TYR A 67 4.75 9.07 71.98
N ASP A 68 5.22 8.47 70.90
CA ASP A 68 6.41 8.89 70.18
C ASP A 68 6.08 9.00 68.69
N GLN A 69 6.09 10.23 68.18
CA GLN A 69 5.75 10.54 66.80
C GLN A 69 6.74 9.89 65.80
N PHE A 70 8.01 9.77 66.17
CA PHE A 70 9.03 9.18 65.31
C PHE A 70 8.81 7.67 65.17
N LEU A 71 8.54 6.96 66.27
CA LEU A 71 8.25 5.53 66.23
C LEU A 71 6.95 5.24 65.46
N GLU A 72 5.92 6.06 65.63
CA GLU A 72 4.67 5.91 64.90
C GLU A 72 4.82 6.21 63.41
N ARG A 73 5.67 7.18 63.05
CA ARG A 73 6.06 7.39 61.65
C ARG A 73 6.81 6.19 61.09
N SER A 74 7.83 5.73 61.79
CA SER A 74 8.66 4.57 61.39
C SER A 74 7.81 3.33 61.16
N LEU A 75 6.86 3.05 62.05
CA LEU A 75 5.92 1.93 61.90
C LEU A 75 5.00 2.11 60.68
N ARG A 76 4.45 3.30 60.44
CA ARG A 76 3.62 3.56 59.24
C ARG A 76 4.42 3.40 57.95
N ASP A 77 5.63 3.92 57.90
CA ASP A 77 6.52 3.81 56.74
C ASP A 77 6.86 2.33 56.46
N ALA A 78 7.28 1.57 57.48
CA ALA A 78 7.59 0.14 57.34
C ALA A 78 6.36 -0.69 56.90
N LYS A 79 5.17 -0.35 57.40
CA LYS A 79 3.93 -1.03 57.06
C LYS A 79 3.49 -0.76 55.61
N SER A 80 3.63 0.48 55.15
CA SER A 80 3.41 0.86 53.75
C SER A 80 4.38 0.12 52.83
N ASP A 81 5.68 0.14 53.15
CA ASP A 81 6.71 -0.46 52.32
C ASP A 81 6.59 -2.00 52.27
N LEU A 82 6.14 -2.65 53.36
CA LEU A 82 5.79 -4.08 53.37
C LEU A 82 4.58 -4.40 52.47
N ALA A 83 3.51 -3.60 52.56
CA ALA A 83 2.25 -3.84 51.84
C ALA A 83 2.37 -3.67 50.31
N VAL A 84 3.44 -3.05 49.80
CA VAL A 84 3.72 -2.96 48.34
C VAL A 84 3.86 -4.35 47.71
N HIS A 85 4.45 -5.31 48.43
CA HIS A 85 4.86 -6.56 47.82
C HIS A 85 3.73 -7.59 47.71
N GLU A 86 2.68 -7.49 48.55
CA GLU A 86 1.57 -8.46 48.59
C GLU A 86 0.87 -8.61 47.22
N PRO A 87 0.38 -7.53 46.57
CA PRO A 87 -0.27 -7.65 45.26
C PRO A 87 0.68 -8.18 44.19
N VAL A 88 1.95 -7.78 44.22
CA VAL A 88 2.94 -8.21 43.22
C VAL A 88 3.14 -9.72 43.30
N ILE A 89 3.33 -10.27 44.51
CA ILE A 89 3.57 -11.70 44.71
C ILE A 89 2.34 -12.52 44.32
N GLU A 90 1.15 -12.13 44.80
CA GLU A 90 -0.10 -12.87 44.56
C GLU A 90 -0.37 -13.04 43.06
N TYR A 91 -0.38 -11.93 42.33
CA TYR A 91 -0.74 -11.96 40.91
C TYR A 91 0.43 -12.43 40.02
N ALA A 92 1.69 -12.19 40.39
CA ALA A 92 2.81 -12.74 39.63
C ALA A 92 2.85 -14.27 39.71
N ASN A 93 2.61 -14.86 40.89
CA ASN A 93 2.53 -16.31 41.05
C ASN A 93 1.38 -16.91 40.22
N ARG A 94 0.22 -16.24 40.16
CA ARG A 94 -0.89 -16.67 39.29
C ARG A 94 -0.53 -16.63 37.80
N VAL A 95 0.18 -15.59 37.35
CA VAL A 95 0.69 -15.52 35.96
C VAL A 95 1.68 -16.66 35.70
N ILE A 96 2.58 -16.94 36.64
CA ILE A 96 3.55 -18.04 36.54
C ILE A 96 2.83 -19.38 36.44
N ASP A 97 1.87 -19.66 37.31
CA ASP A 97 1.13 -20.93 37.30
C ASP A 97 0.46 -21.20 35.94
N ILE A 98 -0.14 -20.16 35.35
CA ILE A 98 -0.78 -20.23 34.04
C ILE A 98 0.24 -20.45 32.92
N MET A 99 1.36 -19.74 32.94
CA MET A 99 2.34 -19.79 31.86
C MET A 99 3.32 -20.97 31.95
N ALA A 100 3.59 -21.47 33.16
CA ALA A 100 4.59 -22.49 33.45
C ALA A 100 4.02 -23.92 33.55
N THR A 101 2.72 -24.11 33.33
CA THR A 101 2.11 -25.44 33.34
C THR A 101 2.70 -26.30 32.20
N GLU A 102 3.52 -27.30 32.54
CA GLU A 102 4.29 -28.10 31.58
C GLU A 102 3.43 -28.74 30.49
N SER A 103 2.27 -29.32 30.83
CA SER A 103 1.40 -29.98 29.85
C SER A 103 0.61 -29.03 28.94
N ALA A 104 0.63 -27.72 29.20
CA ALA A 104 -0.18 -26.74 28.49
C ALA A 104 0.61 -25.50 28.03
N SER A 105 1.94 -25.55 28.11
CA SER A 105 2.79 -24.40 27.79
C SER A 105 2.80 -24.08 26.29
N LEU A 106 2.90 -22.78 25.96
CA LEU A 106 3.02 -22.33 24.58
C LEU A 106 4.33 -22.80 23.92
N ALA A 107 5.42 -22.91 24.69
CA ALA A 107 6.70 -23.42 24.21
C ALA A 107 6.57 -24.85 23.63
N ASN A 108 5.83 -25.72 24.32
CA ASN A 108 5.60 -27.08 23.83
C ASN A 108 4.69 -27.10 22.60
N ALA A 109 3.66 -26.25 22.55
CA ALA A 109 2.81 -26.15 21.36
C ALA A 109 3.61 -25.69 20.11
N MET A 110 4.57 -24.76 20.28
CA MET A 110 5.47 -24.35 19.21
C MET A 110 6.42 -25.48 18.79
N GLU A 111 6.98 -26.21 19.75
CA GLU A 111 7.83 -27.38 19.46
C GLU A 111 7.05 -28.48 18.72
N ASP A 112 5.82 -28.77 19.14
CA ASP A 112 4.93 -29.73 18.48
C ASP A 112 4.60 -29.34 17.03
N PHE A 113 4.43 -28.05 16.75
CA PHE A 113 4.22 -27.56 15.38
C PHE A 113 5.44 -27.75 14.48
N PHE A 114 6.63 -27.42 14.96
CA PHE A 114 7.86 -27.64 14.20
C PHE A 114 8.16 -29.15 14.03
N ASN A 115 7.87 -29.97 15.04
CA ASN A 115 7.95 -31.42 14.94
C ASN A 115 6.94 -31.98 13.92
N ALA A 116 5.73 -31.43 13.86
CA ALA A 116 4.75 -31.81 12.84
C ALA A 116 5.21 -31.42 11.42
N ALA A 117 5.83 -30.24 11.27
CA ALA A 117 6.46 -29.83 10.01
C ALA A 117 7.62 -30.78 9.62
N GLU A 118 8.43 -31.21 10.60
CA GLU A 118 9.48 -32.21 10.38
C GLU A 118 8.93 -33.54 9.89
N GLN A 119 7.89 -34.07 10.54
CA GLN A 119 7.23 -35.29 10.08
C GLN A 119 6.66 -35.14 8.68
N LEU A 120 5.95 -34.03 8.40
CA LEU A 120 5.40 -33.75 7.08
C LEU A 120 6.48 -33.59 6.00
N SER A 121 7.66 -33.09 6.35
CA SER A 121 8.79 -33.00 5.41
C SER A 121 9.25 -34.37 4.91
N THR A 122 9.10 -35.44 5.71
CA THR A 122 9.51 -36.80 5.33
C THR A 122 8.57 -37.45 4.32
N ASP A 123 7.28 -37.10 4.34
CA ASP A 123 6.29 -37.54 3.35
C ASP A 123 5.29 -36.40 3.02
N PRO A 124 5.68 -35.48 2.12
CA PRO A 124 4.86 -34.33 1.69
C PRO A 124 3.49 -34.66 1.12
N ARG A 125 3.27 -35.90 0.66
CA ARG A 125 2.02 -36.34 0.02
C ARG A 125 1.03 -36.94 1.00
N SER A 126 1.43 -37.16 2.25
CA SER A 126 0.56 -37.74 3.26
C SER A 126 -0.48 -36.73 3.74
N ASN A 127 -1.75 -36.94 3.36
CA ASN A 127 -2.88 -36.15 3.88
C ASN A 127 -3.02 -36.26 5.41
N ALA A 128 -2.59 -37.38 6.00
CA ALA A 128 -2.59 -37.55 7.45
C ALA A 128 -1.60 -36.59 8.11
N LEU A 129 -0.35 -36.52 7.62
CA LEU A 129 0.67 -35.63 8.16
C LEU A 129 0.34 -34.15 7.92
N ARG A 130 -0.30 -33.82 6.78
CA ARG A 130 -0.85 -32.47 6.54
C ARG A 130 -1.93 -32.11 7.55
N GLY A 131 -2.80 -33.07 7.88
CA GLY A 131 -3.79 -32.92 8.94
C GLY A 131 -3.15 -32.69 10.31
N ASP A 132 -2.12 -33.46 10.66
CA ASP A 132 -1.40 -33.31 11.93
C ASP A 132 -0.70 -31.94 12.05
N PHE A 133 -0.10 -31.46 10.95
CA PHE A 133 0.47 -30.11 10.86
C PHE A 133 -0.57 -28.99 11.03
N LEU A 134 -1.76 -29.12 10.42
CA LEU A 134 -2.83 -28.13 10.61
C LEU A 134 -3.37 -28.14 12.05
N ASN A 135 -3.54 -29.32 12.63
CA ASN A 135 -4.01 -29.46 14.02
C ASN A 135 -3.03 -28.83 15.02
N SER A 136 -1.72 -28.98 14.81
CA SER A 136 -0.72 -28.32 15.66
C SER A 136 -0.72 -26.80 15.49
N GLY A 137 -0.96 -26.29 14.28
CA GLY A 137 -1.17 -24.86 14.03
C GLY A 137 -2.41 -24.30 14.73
N GLU A 138 -3.53 -25.03 14.72
CA GLU A 138 -4.75 -24.66 15.47
C GLU A 138 -4.49 -24.67 16.99
N LEU A 139 -3.75 -25.65 17.50
CA LEU A 139 -3.39 -25.73 18.92
C LEU A 139 -2.58 -24.50 19.37
N ILE A 140 -1.59 -24.05 18.59
CA ILE A 140 -0.84 -22.83 18.88
C ILE A 140 -1.78 -21.62 18.96
N ALA A 141 -2.70 -21.50 18.01
CA ALA A 141 -3.65 -20.39 17.99
C ALA A 141 -4.54 -20.36 19.24
N VAL A 142 -5.08 -21.51 19.63
CA VAL A 142 -5.86 -21.65 20.87
C VAL A 142 -5.02 -21.27 22.09
N ARG A 143 -3.75 -21.66 22.15
CA ARG A 143 -2.86 -21.37 23.29
C ARG A 143 -2.51 -19.90 23.43
N PHE A 144 -2.20 -19.19 22.34
CA PHE A 144 -2.02 -17.74 22.38
C PHE A 144 -3.26 -17.03 22.92
N ASN A 145 -4.43 -17.37 22.38
CA ASN A 145 -5.69 -16.74 22.75
C ASN A 145 -6.05 -17.00 24.22
N ASP A 146 -5.89 -18.24 24.69
CA ASP A 146 -6.19 -18.64 26.07
C ASP A 146 -5.25 -17.95 27.07
N LEU A 147 -3.94 -17.93 26.81
CA LEU A 147 -2.98 -17.22 27.66
C LEU A 147 -3.25 -15.72 27.70
N SER A 148 -3.49 -15.10 26.54
CA SER A 148 -3.83 -13.66 26.45
C SER A 148 -5.09 -13.34 27.26
N LEU A 149 -6.14 -14.15 27.12
CA LEU A 149 -7.39 -14.00 27.86
C LEU A 149 -7.19 -14.18 29.38
N GLN A 150 -6.41 -15.16 29.81
CA GLN A 150 -6.16 -15.40 31.24
C GLN A 150 -5.35 -14.28 31.87
N VAL A 151 -4.32 -13.76 31.19
CA VAL A 151 -3.56 -12.58 31.65
C VAL A 151 -4.47 -11.33 31.73
N ASP A 152 -5.40 -11.17 30.80
CA ASP A 152 -6.37 -10.07 30.84
C ASP A 152 -7.34 -10.16 32.02
N LYS A 153 -7.83 -11.37 32.33
CA LYS A 153 -8.66 -11.59 33.52
C LYS A 153 -7.91 -11.28 34.81
N ILE A 154 -6.64 -11.66 34.90
CA ILE A 154 -5.78 -11.31 36.05
C ILE A 154 -5.65 -9.80 36.17
N ALA A 155 -5.44 -9.09 35.06
CA ALA A 155 -5.32 -7.64 35.07
C ALA A 155 -6.64 -6.95 35.48
N GLU A 156 -7.79 -7.46 35.02
CA GLU A 156 -9.11 -6.96 35.41
C GLU A 156 -9.37 -7.16 36.91
N GLU A 157 -9.07 -8.35 37.44
CA GLU A 157 -9.18 -8.63 38.88
C GLU A 157 -8.25 -7.74 39.71
N ALA A 158 -7.01 -7.54 39.25
CA ALA A 158 -6.05 -6.65 39.89
C ALA A 158 -6.52 -5.18 39.87
N GLU A 159 -7.13 -4.71 38.78
CA GLU A 159 -7.75 -3.37 38.69
C GLU A 159 -8.92 -3.23 39.68
N ILE A 160 -9.78 -4.24 39.81
CA ILE A 160 -10.88 -4.22 40.76
C ILE A 160 -10.34 -4.12 42.20
N SER A 161 -9.33 -4.91 42.55
CA SER A 161 -8.67 -4.85 43.87
C SER A 161 -8.00 -3.50 44.14
N PHE A 162 -7.36 -2.91 43.12
CA PHE A 162 -6.79 -1.57 43.19
C PHE A 162 -7.85 -0.50 43.47
N ARG A 163 -8.97 -0.52 42.75
CA ARG A 163 -10.08 0.42 42.98
C ARG A 163 -10.65 0.29 44.39
N GLN A 164 -10.84 -0.94 44.87
CA GLN A 164 -11.27 -1.20 46.23
C GLN A 164 -10.30 -0.61 47.27
N SER A 165 -8.99 -0.72 47.03
CA SER A 165 -7.95 -0.12 47.89
C SER A 165 -8.03 1.41 47.93
N VAL A 166 -8.34 2.06 46.80
CA VAL A 166 -8.55 3.52 46.73
C VAL A 166 -9.84 3.93 47.44
N ASP A 167 -10.93 3.18 47.25
CA ASP A 167 -12.20 3.42 47.93
C ASP A 167 -12.07 3.27 49.45
N GLU A 168 -11.32 2.28 49.92
CA GLU A 168 -11.00 2.10 51.34
C GLU A 168 -10.18 3.28 51.88
N LEU A 169 -9.20 3.77 51.13
CA LEU A 169 -8.41 4.95 51.51
C LEU A 169 -9.29 6.20 51.65
N ASN A 170 -10.23 6.41 50.73
CA ASN A 170 -11.20 7.51 50.79
C ASN A 170 -12.12 7.37 52.01
N ALA A 171 -12.63 6.17 52.29
CA ALA A 171 -13.45 5.89 53.45
C ALA A 171 -12.72 6.18 54.78
N LEU A 172 -11.46 5.75 54.88
CA LEU A 172 -10.59 6.04 56.04
C LEU A 172 -10.28 7.53 56.16
N SER A 173 -10.11 8.24 55.04
CA SER A 173 -9.90 9.69 55.01
C SER A 173 -11.10 10.46 55.59
N VAL A 174 -12.32 10.04 55.25
CA VAL A 174 -13.56 10.57 55.83
C VAL A 174 -13.66 10.24 57.33
N GLN A 175 -13.29 9.03 57.74
CA GLN A 175 -13.25 8.65 59.16
C GLN A 175 -12.25 9.52 59.93
N LEU A 176 -11.06 9.75 59.39
CA LEU A 176 -10.04 10.61 59.99
C LEU A 176 -10.50 12.07 60.07
N LEU A 177 -11.24 12.58 59.07
CA LEU A 177 -11.85 13.91 59.13
C LEU A 177 -12.83 14.02 60.30
N ARG A 178 -13.66 13.00 60.56
CA ARG A 178 -14.56 12.99 61.72
C ARG A 178 -13.77 13.07 63.03
N ILE A 179 -12.68 12.30 63.13
CA ILE A 179 -11.78 12.33 64.29
C ILE A 179 -11.14 13.72 64.44
N ASN A 180 -10.66 14.33 63.36
CA ASN A 180 -10.14 15.70 63.38
C ASN A 180 -11.18 16.71 63.88
N LYS A 181 -12.44 16.62 63.43
CA LYS A 181 -13.52 17.50 63.90
C LYS A 181 -13.81 17.32 65.39
N GLU A 182 -13.74 16.10 65.90
CA GLU A 182 -13.88 15.80 67.33
C GLU A 182 -12.69 16.36 68.15
N LEU A 183 -11.47 16.19 67.65
CA LEU A 183 -10.25 16.76 68.26
C LEU A 183 -10.24 18.29 68.21
N ASN A 184 -11.03 18.95 67.36
CA ASN A 184 -11.14 20.41 67.37
C ASN A 184 -11.81 20.98 68.63
N ARG A 185 -12.43 20.12 69.48
CA ARG A 185 -13.17 20.56 70.67
C ARG A 185 -12.27 21.01 71.83
N ALA A 186 -11.00 20.65 71.82
CA ALA A 186 -10.01 21.11 72.79
C ALA A 186 -8.81 21.76 72.08
N ALA A 187 -8.20 22.75 72.74
CA ALA A 187 -7.12 23.56 72.16
C ALA A 187 -5.73 22.92 72.28
N ASP A 188 -5.55 22.00 73.23
CA ASP A 188 -4.27 21.35 73.54
C ASP A 188 -4.42 19.83 73.50
N VAL A 189 -3.39 19.14 72.99
CA VAL A 189 -3.36 17.67 72.92
C VAL A 189 -3.56 16.99 74.29
N ASP A 190 -3.05 17.60 75.38
CA ASP A 190 -3.16 17.04 76.74
C ASP A 190 -4.58 17.04 77.29
N LYS A 191 -5.48 17.85 76.70
CA LYS A 191 -6.89 17.92 77.08
C LYS A 191 -7.77 17.01 76.21
N GLN A 192 -7.19 16.31 75.24
CA GLN A 192 -7.92 15.41 74.36
C GLN A 192 -8.21 14.07 75.05
N PRO A 193 -9.36 13.43 74.77
CA PRO A 193 -9.59 12.05 75.14
C PRO A 193 -8.54 11.12 74.50
N PRO A 194 -7.76 10.35 75.28
CA PRO A 194 -6.72 9.46 74.73
C PRO A 194 -7.26 8.45 73.70
N THR A 195 -8.51 8.00 73.89
CA THR A 195 -9.18 7.09 72.96
C THR A 195 -9.36 7.66 71.55
N LEU A 196 -9.57 8.98 71.41
CA LEU A 196 -9.68 9.62 70.09
C LEU A 196 -8.31 9.68 69.40
N LEU A 197 -7.23 9.91 70.15
CA LEU A 197 -5.86 9.88 69.63
C LEU A 197 -5.45 8.45 69.24
N ASP A 198 -5.84 7.44 70.01
CA ASP A 198 -5.60 6.02 69.66
C ASP A 198 -6.36 5.63 68.39
N GLN A 199 -7.63 6.06 68.26
CA GLN A 199 -8.42 5.83 67.05
C GLN A 199 -7.83 6.55 65.83
N ARG A 200 -7.36 7.80 65.98
CA ARG A 200 -6.65 8.55 64.95
C ARG A 200 -5.46 7.76 64.43
N ASP A 201 -4.62 7.26 65.34
CA ASP A 201 -3.38 6.58 64.98
C ASP A 201 -3.63 5.15 64.46
N ALA A 202 -4.72 4.50 64.86
CA ALA A 202 -5.20 3.28 64.22
C ALA A 202 -5.60 3.53 62.76
N VAL A 203 -6.45 4.53 62.51
CA VAL A 203 -6.86 4.91 61.14
C VAL A 203 -5.65 5.29 60.28
N LEU A 204 -4.70 6.07 60.81
CA LEU A 204 -3.47 6.40 60.10
C LEU A 204 -2.61 5.18 59.76
N ARG A 205 -2.58 4.15 60.63
CA ARG A 205 -1.87 2.88 60.36
C ARG A 205 -2.60 1.98 59.37
N ASP A 206 -3.92 2.06 59.27
CA ASP A 206 -4.69 1.34 58.25
C ASP A 206 -4.60 2.04 56.90
N MET A 207 -4.67 3.38 56.87
CA MET A 207 -4.38 4.16 55.67
C MET A 207 -2.96 3.91 55.14
N ALA A 208 -1.99 3.71 56.05
CA ALA A 208 -0.60 3.39 55.67
C ALA A 208 -0.43 2.01 55.02
N LYS A 209 -1.37 1.06 55.20
CA LYS A 209 -1.35 -0.20 54.42
C LYS A 209 -1.66 0.04 52.95
N LEU A 210 -2.48 1.04 52.67
CA LEU A 210 -3.00 1.33 51.33
C LEU A 210 -2.05 2.26 50.56
N ALA A 211 -1.55 3.30 51.21
CA ALA A 211 -0.68 4.30 50.60
C ALA A 211 0.36 4.86 51.60
N LYS A 212 1.53 5.27 51.12
CA LYS A 212 2.53 6.01 51.90
C LYS A 212 1.99 7.38 52.30
N LEU A 213 2.05 7.71 53.60
CA LEU A 213 1.45 8.94 54.14
C LEU A 213 2.49 9.89 54.73
N GLY A 214 2.33 11.18 54.45
CA GLY A 214 2.98 12.26 55.21
C GLY A 214 2.02 12.82 56.24
N VAL A 215 2.30 12.65 57.54
CA VAL A 215 1.44 13.14 58.62
C VAL A 215 2.08 14.33 59.32
N THR A 216 1.36 15.45 59.40
CA THR A 216 1.75 16.63 60.19
C THR A 216 0.76 16.81 61.34
N GLU A 217 1.23 16.79 62.58
CA GLU A 217 0.40 16.96 63.77
C GLU A 217 0.30 18.43 64.18
N LEU A 218 -0.89 18.87 64.57
CA LEU A 218 -1.18 20.20 65.10
C LEU A 218 -1.17 20.21 66.64
N GLN A 219 -1.08 21.40 67.23
CA GLN A 219 -0.97 21.58 68.69
C GLN A 219 -2.15 20.98 69.50
N ASN A 220 -3.34 20.94 68.90
CA ASN A 220 -4.54 20.33 69.50
C ASN A 220 -4.65 18.81 69.26
N GLY A 221 -3.69 18.20 68.56
CA GLY A 221 -3.73 16.77 68.21
C GLY A 221 -4.43 16.43 66.90
N GLN A 222 -4.98 17.41 66.16
CA GLN A 222 -5.46 17.18 64.79
C GLN A 222 -4.29 16.86 63.85
N VAL A 223 -4.59 16.20 62.72
CA VAL A 223 -3.58 15.82 61.72
C VAL A 223 -3.90 16.33 60.32
N ILE A 224 -2.85 16.71 59.60
CA ILE A 224 -2.87 16.93 58.15
C ILE A 224 -2.18 15.73 57.51
N VAL A 225 -2.84 15.08 56.56
CA VAL A 225 -2.34 13.89 55.87
C VAL A 225 -2.11 14.20 54.39
N ASN A 226 -0.90 13.92 53.94
CA ASN A 226 -0.48 14.03 52.55
C ASN A 226 -0.29 12.64 51.93
N PHE A 227 -0.69 12.50 50.67
CA PHE A 227 -0.47 11.30 49.88
C PHE A 227 0.97 11.26 49.34
N GLY A 228 1.63 10.10 49.38
CA GLY A 228 2.97 9.89 48.83
C GLY A 228 4.13 10.31 49.73
N GLY A 229 3.90 10.54 51.04
CA GLY A 229 4.94 10.87 52.02
C GLY A 229 5.00 12.35 52.42
N SER A 230 6.14 12.78 53.01
CA SER A 230 6.29 14.12 53.59
C SER A 230 6.52 15.19 52.51
N GLY A 231 5.56 16.11 52.32
CA GLY A 231 5.67 17.26 51.40
C GLY A 231 4.44 18.15 51.42
N ARG A 232 4.50 19.35 50.83
CA ARG A 232 3.32 20.23 50.63
C ARG A 232 2.80 20.04 49.20
N GLY A 233 1.57 19.56 49.01
CA GLY A 233 0.97 19.52 47.66
C GLY A 233 -0.18 18.54 47.44
N PHE A 234 -0.15 17.38 48.11
CA PHE A 234 -1.15 16.30 47.94
C PHE A 234 -1.93 16.05 49.23
N GLU A 235 -2.49 17.12 49.80
CA GLU A 235 -3.27 17.06 51.05
C GLU A 235 -4.57 16.26 50.84
N LEU A 236 -4.59 15.06 51.40
CA LEU A 236 -5.72 14.13 51.38
C LEU A 236 -6.74 14.50 52.47
N VAL A 237 -6.24 14.74 53.70
CA VAL A 237 -7.06 15.14 54.84
C VAL A 237 -6.47 16.38 55.49
N THR A 238 -7.29 17.40 55.66
CA THR A 238 -7.00 18.60 56.45
C THR A 238 -7.89 18.61 57.71
N PRO A 239 -7.72 19.57 58.63
CA PRO A 239 -8.57 19.64 59.82
C PRO A 239 -10.06 19.89 59.52
N THR A 240 -10.37 20.38 58.31
CA THR A 240 -11.72 20.82 57.94
C THR A 240 -12.32 20.07 56.75
N GLU A 241 -11.50 19.49 55.90
CA GLU A 241 -11.90 18.87 54.63
C GLU A 241 -11.13 17.56 54.38
N SER A 242 -11.78 16.61 53.70
CA SER A 242 -11.17 15.42 53.10
C SER A 242 -11.36 15.51 51.60
N ARG A 243 -10.32 15.25 50.83
CA ARG A 243 -10.36 15.20 49.37
C ARG A 243 -10.25 13.76 48.92
N ASP A 244 -11.09 13.36 47.98
CA ASP A 244 -11.08 11.99 47.48
C ASP A 244 -9.93 11.80 46.48
N VAL A 245 -9.39 10.59 46.46
CA VAL A 245 -8.54 10.08 45.39
C VAL A 245 -9.44 9.37 44.38
N GLY A 246 -9.37 9.80 43.12
CA GLY A 246 -10.03 9.14 42.01
C GLY A 246 -9.06 8.27 41.22
N VAL A 247 -9.56 7.13 40.75
CA VAL A 247 -8.90 6.32 39.73
C VAL A 247 -9.45 6.72 38.37
N TYR A 248 -8.59 7.30 37.54
CA TYR A 248 -8.84 7.43 36.10
C TYR A 248 -8.24 6.20 35.42
N SER A 249 -9.11 5.42 34.78
CA SER A 249 -8.71 4.50 33.73
C SER A 249 -9.53 4.83 32.49
N SER A 250 -8.98 4.59 31.31
CA SER A 250 -9.81 4.47 30.12
C SER A 250 -10.70 3.23 30.31
N GLN A 251 -12.03 3.39 30.22
CA GLN A 251 -13.00 2.31 30.44
C GLN A 251 -12.82 1.11 29.48
N GLU A 252 -12.02 1.28 28.43
CA GLU A 252 -11.91 0.36 27.29
C GLU A 252 -10.54 -0.35 27.22
N ALA A 253 -9.58 -0.04 28.12
CA ALA A 253 -8.19 -0.51 28.02
C ALA A 253 -7.75 -1.54 29.09
N ALA A 254 -8.71 -2.30 29.65
CA ALA A 254 -8.47 -3.43 30.57
C ALA A 254 -7.31 -3.22 31.57
N GLY A 255 -7.37 -2.11 32.32
CA GLY A 255 -6.45 -1.82 33.42
C GLY A 255 -5.04 -1.36 33.03
N SER A 256 -4.76 -1.06 31.77
CA SER A 256 -3.39 -0.70 31.35
C SER A 256 -2.90 0.67 31.84
N ASP A 257 -3.78 1.66 32.08
CA ASP A 257 -3.41 3.00 32.57
C ASP A 257 -4.23 3.39 33.80
N LEU A 258 -3.75 2.96 34.97
CA LEU A 258 -4.32 3.34 36.26
C LEU A 258 -3.66 4.65 36.71
N ARG A 259 -4.36 5.77 36.50
CA ARG A 259 -3.91 7.09 36.96
C ARG A 259 -4.65 7.48 38.22
N LEU A 260 -3.89 7.96 39.20
CA LEU A 260 -4.44 8.51 40.42
C LEU A 260 -4.55 10.04 40.29
N VAL A 261 -5.71 10.56 40.66
CA VAL A 261 -5.99 12.00 40.65
C VAL A 261 -6.57 12.39 42.01
N LEU A 262 -6.06 13.47 42.58
CA LEU A 262 -6.63 14.08 43.77
C LEU A 262 -7.78 15.01 43.37
N ASP A 263 -8.85 14.98 44.16
CA ASP A 263 -10.05 15.81 44.00
C ASP A 263 -10.71 15.62 42.61
N PRO A 264 -11.15 14.39 42.27
CA PRO A 264 -11.69 14.07 40.95
C PRO A 264 -12.97 14.86 40.60
N TYR A 265 -13.71 15.32 41.60
CA TYR A 265 -14.96 16.08 41.45
C TYR A 265 -14.77 17.60 41.53
N GLY A 266 -13.57 18.06 41.91
CA GLY A 266 -13.19 19.47 42.00
C GLY A 266 -12.05 19.81 41.04
N VAL A 267 -10.95 20.33 41.58
CA VAL A 267 -9.76 20.67 40.76
C VAL A 267 -8.85 19.45 40.68
N LYS A 268 -9.00 18.69 39.60
CA LYS A 268 -8.22 17.49 39.31
C LYS A 268 -6.71 17.78 39.36
N ARG A 269 -5.99 17.09 40.24
CA ARG A 269 -4.52 17.14 40.33
C ARG A 269 -3.92 15.74 40.18
N PRO A 270 -3.03 15.50 39.20
CA PRO A 270 -2.35 14.21 39.09
C PRO A 270 -1.56 13.88 40.35
N LEU A 271 -1.71 12.66 40.85
CA LEU A 271 -0.94 12.14 41.98
C LEU A 271 0.35 11.43 41.50
N PRO A 272 1.36 11.27 42.36
CA PRO A 272 2.56 10.52 42.03
C PRO A 272 2.25 9.08 41.62
N ALA A 273 2.99 8.56 40.63
CA ALA A 273 2.77 7.24 40.04
C ALA A 273 3.20 6.06 40.93
N SER A 274 3.99 6.27 41.99
CA SER A 274 4.46 5.19 42.88
C SER A 274 4.16 5.50 44.35
N PRO A 275 2.88 5.44 44.77
CA PRO A 275 2.53 5.55 46.17
C PRO A 275 2.68 4.18 46.83
N SER A 276 3.80 3.91 47.51
CA SER A 276 4.01 2.69 48.33
C SER A 276 2.77 2.30 49.16
N GLY A 277 2.65 1.06 49.63
CA GLY A 277 1.39 0.45 50.11
C GLY A 277 0.75 -0.42 49.02
N ALA A 278 -0.41 -1.00 49.31
CA ALA A 278 -1.14 -1.88 48.39
C ALA A 278 -1.47 -1.21 47.03
N ILE A 279 -1.78 0.10 47.05
CA ILE A 279 -2.03 0.90 45.84
C ILE A 279 -0.77 0.95 44.95
N GLY A 280 0.40 1.16 45.55
CA GLY A 280 1.68 1.14 44.83
C GLY A 280 2.08 -0.23 44.34
N GLY A 281 1.78 -1.27 45.11
CA GLY A 281 1.97 -2.67 44.70
C GLY A 281 1.17 -3.03 43.46
N ALA A 282 -0.08 -2.61 43.37
CA ALA A 282 -0.91 -2.83 42.19
C ALA A 282 -0.40 -2.05 40.95
N VAL A 283 0.10 -0.83 41.12
CA VAL A 283 0.74 -0.09 40.02
C VAL A 283 2.02 -0.81 39.57
N ALA A 284 2.85 -1.24 40.52
CA ALA A 284 4.08 -1.99 40.24
C ALA A 284 3.79 -3.32 39.51
N LEU A 285 2.74 -4.04 39.92
CA LEU A 285 2.29 -5.26 39.24
C LEU A 285 1.97 -4.99 37.77
N ASN A 286 1.21 -3.92 37.48
CA ASN A 286 0.85 -3.60 36.11
C ASN A 286 2.09 -3.26 35.27
N THR A 287 3.01 -2.44 35.80
CA THR A 287 4.19 -1.96 35.06
C THR A 287 5.31 -2.98 34.95
N GLU A 288 5.54 -3.79 35.99
CA GLU A 288 6.69 -4.68 36.09
C GLU A 288 6.37 -6.13 35.71
N ILE A 289 5.11 -6.56 35.79
CA ILE A 289 4.70 -7.95 35.51
C ILE A 289 3.76 -8.01 34.31
N LEU A 290 2.55 -7.46 34.43
CA LEU A 290 1.49 -7.67 33.45
C LEU A 290 1.83 -7.08 32.08
N ARG A 291 2.37 -5.85 32.06
CA ARG A 291 2.77 -5.19 30.83
C ARG A 291 3.84 -5.97 30.04
N PRO A 292 5.01 -6.31 30.62
CA PRO A 292 6.00 -7.12 29.91
C PRO A 292 5.43 -8.45 29.38
N VAL A 293 4.57 -9.12 30.15
CA VAL A 293 3.94 -10.38 29.73
C VAL A 293 3.00 -10.17 28.53
N ARG A 294 2.13 -9.16 28.59
CA ARG A 294 1.22 -8.80 27.49
C ARG A 294 1.98 -8.45 26.22
N VAL A 295 2.93 -7.52 26.31
CA VAL A 295 3.75 -7.06 25.17
C VAL A 295 4.59 -8.21 24.61
N GLY A 296 5.20 -9.01 25.47
CA GLY A 296 5.99 -10.17 25.08
C GLY A 296 5.17 -11.20 24.31
N LEU A 297 3.96 -11.54 24.79
CA LEU A 297 3.05 -12.45 24.10
C LEU A 297 2.60 -11.90 22.75
N ASP A 298 2.22 -10.62 22.68
CA ASP A 298 1.78 -9.97 21.44
C ASP A 298 2.90 -9.89 20.40
N HIS A 299 4.13 -9.59 20.85
CA HIS A 299 5.32 -9.59 20.00
C HIS A 299 5.60 -11.00 19.46
N LEU A 300 5.55 -12.02 20.31
CA LEU A 300 5.79 -13.40 19.91
C LEU A 300 4.74 -13.86 18.90
N ALA A 301 3.46 -13.59 19.17
CA ALA A 301 2.33 -13.90 18.29
C ALA A 301 2.48 -13.28 16.89
N ARG A 302 2.71 -11.95 16.79
CA ARG A 302 2.83 -11.28 15.49
C ARG A 302 4.05 -11.73 14.71
N THR A 303 5.20 -11.93 15.37
CA THR A 303 6.44 -12.36 14.70
C THR A 303 6.31 -13.79 14.22
N PHE A 304 5.79 -14.70 15.05
CA PHE A 304 5.57 -16.08 14.65
C PHE A 304 4.61 -16.18 13.44
N ALA A 305 3.48 -15.46 13.48
CA ALA A 305 2.55 -15.42 12.35
C ALA A 305 3.21 -14.85 11.08
N ALA A 306 3.94 -13.74 11.18
CA ALA A 306 4.58 -13.10 10.04
C ALA A 306 5.60 -14.02 9.36
N GLU A 307 6.50 -14.63 10.13
CA GLU A 307 7.57 -15.48 9.58
C GLU A 307 7.02 -16.80 9.04
N ALA A 308 6.09 -17.45 9.75
CA ALA A 308 5.46 -18.67 9.26
C ALA A 308 4.64 -18.42 7.98
N ASN A 309 3.93 -17.29 7.91
CA ASN A 309 3.20 -16.90 6.69
C ASN A 309 4.15 -16.59 5.53
N GLN A 310 5.27 -15.92 5.79
CA GLN A 310 6.25 -15.60 4.77
C GLN A 310 6.80 -16.89 4.13
N ILE A 311 7.07 -17.92 4.93
CA ILE A 311 7.48 -19.23 4.41
C ILE A 311 6.33 -19.89 3.67
N HIS A 312 5.15 -19.98 4.29
CA HIS A 312 4.00 -20.67 3.68
C HIS A 312 3.60 -20.06 2.32
N ARG A 313 3.60 -18.73 2.18
CA ARG A 313 3.28 -18.03 0.92
C ARG A 313 4.24 -18.31 -0.23
N ARG A 314 5.49 -18.71 0.06
CA ARG A 314 6.52 -19.01 -0.95
C ARG A 314 6.45 -20.46 -1.45
N GLY A 315 5.71 -21.32 -0.77
CA GLY A 315 5.53 -22.71 -1.16
C GLY A 315 4.31 -22.94 -2.05
N LEU A 316 4.25 -24.14 -2.62
CA LEU A 316 3.11 -24.66 -3.36
C LEU A 316 2.33 -25.69 -2.54
N ASP A 317 1.01 -25.58 -2.64
CA ASP A 317 0.04 -26.48 -2.04
C ASP A 317 -0.11 -27.78 -2.85
N ALA A 318 -0.95 -28.71 -2.41
CA ALA A 318 -1.12 -30.02 -3.07
C ALA A 318 -1.74 -29.92 -4.48
N LYS A 319 -2.30 -28.75 -4.85
CA LYS A 319 -2.89 -28.46 -6.15
C LYS A 319 -1.95 -27.68 -7.07
N GLY A 320 -0.74 -27.37 -6.60
CA GLY A 320 0.23 -26.56 -7.33
C GLY A 320 -0.05 -25.06 -7.25
N GLU A 321 -0.91 -24.62 -6.33
CA GLU A 321 -1.21 -23.20 -6.11
C GLU A 321 -0.33 -22.63 -4.99
N PHE A 322 -0.05 -21.33 -5.00
CA PHE A 322 0.70 -20.70 -3.91
C PHE A 322 -0.03 -20.78 -2.56
N GLY A 323 0.75 -21.00 -1.51
CA GLY A 323 0.24 -20.94 -0.14
C GLY A 323 -0.33 -19.57 0.21
N GLY A 324 -1.41 -19.56 1.00
CA GLY A 324 -1.92 -18.34 1.63
C GLY A 324 -1.25 -18.06 2.98
N ASP A 325 -1.83 -17.15 3.75
CA ASP A 325 -1.47 -16.96 5.16
C ASP A 325 -1.82 -18.22 5.94
N LEU A 326 -0.87 -18.75 6.69
CA LEU A 326 -1.10 -19.86 7.62
C LEU A 326 -1.82 -19.36 8.88
N PHE A 327 -1.43 -18.17 9.36
CA PHE A 327 -1.95 -17.52 10.55
C PHE A 327 -2.41 -16.09 10.26
N GLN A 328 -3.40 -15.62 11.01
CA GLN A 328 -3.83 -14.23 11.00
C GLN A 328 -3.75 -13.68 12.42
N THR A 329 -3.28 -12.44 12.53
CA THR A 329 -3.37 -11.64 13.74
C THR A 329 -4.00 -10.30 13.39
N THR A 330 -4.70 -9.69 14.34
CA THR A 330 -5.31 -8.37 14.16
C THR A 330 -4.93 -7.46 15.32
N ALA A 331 -4.85 -6.16 15.03
CA ALA A 331 -4.65 -5.13 16.03
C ALA A 331 -5.59 -3.97 15.70
N SER A 332 -6.33 -3.51 16.70
CA SER A 332 -7.29 -2.43 16.57
C SER A 332 -7.25 -1.54 17.80
N PHE A 333 -7.61 -0.27 17.62
CA PHE A 333 -7.51 0.74 18.67
C PHE A 333 -8.81 1.54 18.75
N THR A 334 -9.30 1.77 19.96
CA THR A 334 -10.36 2.74 20.24
C THR A 334 -9.75 4.02 20.78
N SER A 335 -10.33 5.16 20.40
CA SER A 335 -9.88 6.46 20.87
C SER A 335 -10.80 7.01 21.96
N THR A 336 -10.22 7.53 23.03
CA THR A 336 -10.92 8.25 24.08
C THR A 336 -10.50 9.72 24.05
N THR A 337 -11.47 10.63 24.06
CA THR A 337 -11.26 12.09 24.03
C THR A 337 -11.77 12.79 25.30
N ASP A 338 -12.00 12.05 26.39
CA ASP A 338 -12.63 12.55 27.63
C ASP A 338 -11.86 13.70 28.32
N THR A 339 -10.58 13.83 28.01
CA THR A 339 -9.68 14.88 28.54
C THR A 339 -9.47 16.05 27.59
N ALA A 340 -10.06 16.03 26.39
CA ALA A 340 -9.94 17.11 25.42
C ALA A 340 -10.97 18.22 25.71
N ALA A 341 -10.52 19.47 25.71
CA ALA A 341 -11.38 20.66 25.81
C ALA A 341 -11.94 21.06 24.43
N GLY A 342 -11.18 20.83 23.36
CA GLY A 342 -11.58 21.10 21.98
C GLY A 342 -12.58 20.09 21.40
N ALA A 343 -13.35 20.53 20.41
CA ALA A 343 -14.26 19.67 19.66
C ALA A 343 -13.48 18.83 18.64
N ILE A 344 -13.04 17.64 19.07
CA ILE A 344 -12.19 16.74 18.29
C ILE A 344 -12.91 15.41 18.05
N THR A 345 -12.73 14.84 16.86
CA THR A 345 -13.03 13.43 16.56
C THR A 345 -11.74 12.74 16.17
N ALA A 346 -11.45 11.63 16.83
CA ALA A 346 -10.23 10.84 16.62
C ALA A 346 -10.59 9.42 16.21
N SER A 347 -9.78 8.82 15.34
CA SER A 347 -9.81 7.39 15.02
C SER A 347 -8.43 6.95 14.54
N ALA A 348 -8.13 5.66 14.69
CA ALA A 348 -6.90 5.08 14.18
C ALA A 348 -7.17 3.72 13.56
N ARG A 349 -6.44 3.40 12.50
CA ARG A 349 -6.40 2.07 11.90
C ARG A 349 -4.97 1.57 11.80
N VAL A 350 -4.78 0.28 11.96
CA VAL A 350 -3.48 -0.36 11.75
C VAL A 350 -3.31 -0.60 10.24
N ILE A 351 -2.22 -0.06 9.67
CA ILE A 351 -1.84 -0.26 8.26
C ILE A 351 -0.72 -1.29 8.10
N ASN A 352 0.12 -1.46 9.12
CA ASN A 352 1.15 -2.48 9.17
C ASN A 352 1.27 -3.03 10.59
N ILE A 353 0.90 -4.29 10.79
CA ILE A 353 0.88 -4.94 12.11
C ILE A 353 2.29 -5.25 12.65
N GLY A 354 3.28 -5.41 11.77
CA GLY A 354 4.66 -5.71 12.18
C GLY A 354 5.35 -4.54 12.86
N SER A 355 4.97 -3.31 12.51
CA SER A 355 5.50 -2.08 13.10
C SER A 355 4.53 -1.34 14.02
N ALA A 356 3.24 -1.70 14.00
CA ALA A 356 2.25 -1.13 14.92
C ALA A 356 2.64 -1.37 16.38
N PRO A 357 2.53 -0.35 17.24
CA PRO A 357 2.54 -0.52 18.69
C PRO A 357 1.45 -1.52 19.10
N THR A 358 1.71 -2.27 20.18
CA THR A 358 0.71 -3.16 20.81
C THR A 358 0.18 -2.57 22.11
N GLU A 359 0.68 -1.40 22.49
CA GLU A 359 0.36 -0.69 23.72
C GLU A 359 -0.45 0.56 23.45
N ALA A 360 -1.08 1.08 24.51
CA ALA A 360 -1.86 2.30 24.42
C ALA A 360 -0.96 3.52 24.13
N LEU A 361 -1.48 4.45 23.34
CA LEU A 361 -0.79 5.65 22.91
C LEU A 361 -1.47 6.90 23.46
N GLU A 362 -0.68 7.89 23.85
CA GLU A 362 -1.13 9.21 24.27
C GLU A 362 -0.73 10.24 23.22
N LEU A 363 -1.70 11.02 22.75
CA LEU A 363 -1.47 12.11 21.81
C LEU A 363 -1.79 13.43 22.48
N ILE A 364 -0.81 14.33 22.51
CA ILE A 364 -0.94 15.65 23.14
C ILE A 364 -0.80 16.73 22.07
N TYR A 365 -1.82 17.57 21.92
CA TYR A 365 -1.79 18.67 20.95
C TYR A 365 -0.95 19.84 21.45
N ARG A 366 -0.05 20.32 20.59
CA ARG A 366 0.78 21.50 20.81
C ARG A 366 0.44 22.57 19.80
N GLN A 367 -0.17 23.65 20.27
CA GLN A 367 -0.58 24.76 19.41
C GLN A 367 0.61 25.53 18.81
N SER A 368 1.76 25.55 19.49
CA SER A 368 2.96 26.25 18.99
C SER A 368 3.53 25.66 17.69
N THR A 369 3.35 24.36 17.49
CA THR A 369 3.88 23.60 16.33
C THR A 369 2.79 23.10 15.40
N ASP A 370 1.52 23.26 15.79
CA ASP A 370 0.35 22.69 15.12
C ASP A 370 0.50 21.19 14.86
N THR A 371 0.94 20.46 15.90
CA THR A 371 1.20 19.02 15.85
C THR A 371 0.68 18.31 17.09
N TRP A 372 0.31 17.04 16.92
CA TRP A 372 0.08 16.07 17.98
C TRP A 372 1.38 15.33 18.26
N SER A 373 1.92 15.46 19.47
CA SER A 373 3.00 14.61 19.95
C SER A 373 2.45 13.25 20.30
N VAL A 374 2.97 12.19 19.68
CA VAL A 374 2.57 10.80 19.94
C VAL A 374 3.55 10.19 20.93
N LEU A 375 3.03 9.72 22.06
CA LEU A 375 3.79 9.08 23.12
C LEU A 375 3.24 7.68 23.39
N ASP A 376 4.10 6.79 23.84
CA ASP A 376 3.67 5.59 24.55
C ASP A 376 3.08 6.00 25.91
N LEU A 377 1.88 5.52 26.22
CA LEU A 377 1.13 5.93 27.41
C LEU A 377 1.85 5.57 28.71
N GLN A 378 2.57 4.44 28.72
CA GLN A 378 3.21 3.87 29.90
C GLN A 378 4.66 4.34 30.06
N THR A 379 5.48 4.26 29.01
CA THR A 379 6.90 4.68 29.11
C THR A 379 7.08 6.19 29.01
N ARG A 380 6.07 6.91 28.48
CA ARG A 380 6.17 8.31 28.07
C ARG A 380 7.27 8.56 27.03
N GLU A 381 7.72 7.51 26.35
CA GLU A 381 8.63 7.64 25.22
C GLU A 381 7.91 8.33 24.06
N ARG A 382 8.57 9.32 23.46
CA ARG A 382 8.01 10.04 22.32
C ARG A 382 8.30 9.27 21.03
N LEU A 383 7.24 8.69 20.45
CA LEU A 383 7.33 7.90 19.21
C LEU A 383 7.37 8.76 17.95
N GLY A 384 6.85 9.99 18.01
CA GLY A 384 6.86 10.93 16.88
C GLY A 384 5.89 12.09 17.03
N GLU A 385 5.63 12.77 15.92
CA GLU A 385 4.61 13.83 15.80
C GLU A 385 3.81 13.64 14.52
N ILE A 386 2.52 13.96 14.57
CA ILE A 386 1.61 13.98 13.41
C ILE A 386 0.88 15.33 13.35
N LYS A 387 0.44 15.74 12.16
CA LYS A 387 -0.39 16.96 12.00
C LYS A 387 -1.87 16.66 12.27
N PRO A 388 -2.70 17.67 12.56
CA PRO A 388 -4.15 17.51 12.47
C PRO A 388 -4.60 17.15 11.04
N GLY A 389 -5.65 16.35 10.90
CA GLY A 389 -6.18 15.91 9.60
C GLY A 389 -6.43 14.41 9.52
N GLU A 390 -6.79 13.94 8.33
CA GLU A 390 -7.06 12.53 8.04
C GLU A 390 -5.79 11.79 7.59
N ASN A 391 -5.79 10.48 7.82
CA ASN A 391 -4.80 9.52 7.28
C ASN A 391 -3.33 9.84 7.60
N GLN A 392 -3.03 10.43 8.75
CA GLN A 392 -1.67 10.72 9.19
C GLN A 392 -0.97 9.43 9.63
N GLN A 393 0.13 9.07 8.98
CA GLN A 393 0.79 7.78 9.23
C GLN A 393 1.96 7.92 10.20
N LEU A 394 2.04 7.03 11.18
CA LEU A 394 3.17 6.92 12.10
C LEU A 394 3.23 5.49 12.66
N GLN A 395 4.42 4.88 12.71
CA GLN A 395 4.68 3.57 13.33
C GLN A 395 3.66 2.49 12.91
N GLY A 396 3.40 2.31 11.62
CA GLY A 396 2.46 1.29 11.14
C GLY A 396 0.97 1.54 11.45
N MET A 397 0.63 2.73 11.97
CA MET A 397 -0.74 3.18 12.21
C MET A 397 -1.08 4.39 11.33
N SER A 398 -2.37 4.55 11.02
CA SER A 398 -2.93 5.71 10.34
C SER A 398 -3.98 6.37 11.24
N PHE A 399 -3.67 7.58 11.70
CA PHE A 399 -4.48 8.40 12.58
C PHE A 399 -5.32 9.40 11.78
N SER A 400 -6.58 9.55 12.15
CA SER A 400 -7.46 10.61 11.63
C SER A 400 -8.00 11.41 12.80
N ILE A 401 -7.47 12.62 12.98
CA ILE A 401 -7.82 13.54 14.08
C ILE A 401 -8.32 14.83 13.45
N THR A 402 -9.64 15.02 13.48
CA THR A 402 -10.34 16.15 12.84
C THR A 402 -11.07 17.00 13.87
N GLY A 403 -11.33 18.26 13.55
CA GLY A 403 -11.97 19.22 14.46
C GLY A 403 -11.05 20.39 14.81
N ALA A 404 -11.36 21.06 15.93
CA ALA A 404 -10.64 22.25 16.40
C ALA A 404 -9.96 21.96 17.75
N PRO A 405 -8.74 21.40 17.74
CA PRO A 405 -8.02 21.09 18.97
C PRO A 405 -7.53 22.35 19.70
N GLU A 406 -7.59 22.33 21.02
CA GLU A 406 -7.04 23.35 21.92
C GLU A 406 -5.69 22.91 22.52
N ASN A 407 -4.84 23.87 22.86
CA ASN A 407 -3.49 23.58 23.36
C ASN A 407 -3.54 22.73 24.64
N GLY A 408 -2.85 21.59 24.62
CA GLY A 408 -2.85 20.65 25.73
C GLY A 408 -3.98 19.62 25.69
N ASP A 409 -4.80 19.59 24.65
CA ASP A 409 -5.76 18.51 24.42
C ASP A 409 -5.05 17.16 24.36
N VAL A 410 -5.64 16.15 25.00
CA VAL A 410 -5.11 14.79 25.08
C VAL A 410 -6.11 13.82 24.50
N VAL A 411 -5.65 12.99 23.56
CA VAL A 411 -6.38 11.86 22.99
C VAL A 411 -5.62 10.58 23.33
N VAL A 412 -6.30 9.57 23.85
CA VAL A 412 -5.70 8.28 24.18
C VAL A 412 -6.22 7.23 23.22
N PHE A 413 -5.33 6.48 22.58
CA PHE A 413 -5.69 5.31 21.78
C PHE A 413 -5.36 4.05 22.57
N SER A 414 -6.37 3.23 22.84
CA SER A 414 -6.24 2.00 23.62
C SER A 414 -6.40 0.78 22.72
N PRO A 415 -5.55 -0.24 22.83
CA PRO A 415 -5.68 -1.44 22.02
C PRO A 415 -6.92 -2.23 22.44
N THR A 416 -7.75 -2.62 21.46
CA THR A 416 -8.94 -3.46 21.66
C THR A 416 -8.66 -4.90 21.22
N ASP A 417 -8.26 -5.07 19.97
CA ASP A 417 -7.72 -6.32 19.45
C ASP A 417 -6.20 -6.29 19.55
N ARG A 418 -5.62 -7.40 20.00
CA ARG A 418 -4.18 -7.58 20.14
C ARG A 418 -3.73 -8.84 19.40
N PRO A 419 -2.48 -8.90 18.91
CA PRO A 419 -2.01 -10.04 18.14
C PRO A 419 -2.16 -11.39 18.85
N ALA A 420 -1.83 -11.49 20.15
CA ALA A 420 -1.96 -12.76 20.87
C ALA A 420 -3.41 -13.15 21.17
N ARG A 421 -4.32 -12.19 21.28
CA ARG A 421 -5.75 -12.42 21.56
C ARG A 421 -6.56 -12.81 20.32
N THR A 422 -6.06 -12.44 19.14
CA THR A 422 -6.74 -12.63 17.86
C THR A 422 -5.98 -13.57 16.93
N PHE A 423 -5.04 -14.32 17.49
CA PHE A 423 -4.21 -15.25 16.73
C PHE A 423 -5.09 -16.39 16.22
N LYS A 424 -5.12 -16.60 14.90
CA LYS A 424 -6.01 -17.57 14.26
C LYS A 424 -5.29 -18.34 13.15
N ALA A 425 -5.50 -19.65 13.07
CA ALA A 425 -5.10 -20.44 11.90
C ALA A 425 -6.09 -20.20 10.73
N MET A 426 -5.56 -19.89 9.55
CA MET A 426 -6.35 -19.54 8.36
C MET A 426 -6.53 -20.72 7.40
N VAL A 427 -5.53 -21.58 7.30
CA VAL A 427 -5.59 -22.79 6.47
C VAL A 427 -6.31 -23.89 7.24
N THR A 428 -7.39 -24.42 6.65
CA THR A 428 -8.21 -25.50 7.23
C THR A 428 -8.29 -26.74 6.34
N ASP A 429 -7.92 -26.61 5.07
CA ASP A 429 -7.89 -27.70 4.09
C ASP A 429 -6.47 -28.26 4.00
N VAL A 430 -6.32 -29.58 4.12
CA VAL A 430 -5.03 -30.28 4.01
C VAL A 430 -4.37 -30.07 2.65
N ASP A 431 -5.16 -29.88 1.59
CA ASP A 431 -4.65 -29.63 0.25
C ASP A 431 -4.00 -28.24 0.13
N ARG A 432 -4.38 -27.29 0.99
CA ARG A 432 -3.89 -25.90 0.99
C ARG A 432 -2.58 -25.70 1.75
N VAL A 433 -2.03 -26.77 2.36
CA VAL A 433 -0.74 -26.72 3.05
C VAL A 433 0.39 -26.64 2.02
N ALA A 434 1.13 -25.55 2.01
CA ALA A 434 2.20 -25.31 1.05
C ALA A 434 3.50 -25.98 1.49
N VAL A 435 3.77 -27.19 0.98
CA VAL A 435 4.91 -28.04 1.41
C VAL A 435 6.10 -27.93 0.47
N SER A 436 5.85 -27.76 -0.82
CA SER A 436 6.89 -27.79 -1.85
C SER A 436 7.41 -26.39 -2.16
N ALA A 437 8.67 -26.27 -2.56
CA ALA A 437 9.15 -25.00 -3.15
C ALA A 437 8.45 -24.73 -4.48
N ALA A 438 8.31 -23.45 -4.84
CA ALA A 438 7.67 -23.03 -6.09
C ALA A 438 8.52 -23.22 -7.34
N MET A 439 9.85 -23.25 -7.17
CA MET A 439 10.81 -23.54 -8.23
C MET A 439 11.68 -24.71 -7.79
N ARG A 440 12.19 -25.49 -8.74
CA ARG A 440 13.23 -26.48 -8.49
C ARG A 440 14.40 -26.28 -9.44
N SER A 441 15.59 -26.65 -8.98
CA SER A 441 16.81 -26.69 -9.79
C SER A 441 17.18 -28.15 -10.07
N SER A 442 17.51 -28.46 -11.31
CA SER A 442 17.98 -29.77 -11.72
C SER A 442 19.35 -29.63 -12.40
N PRO A 443 20.42 -30.25 -11.88
CA PRO A 443 21.72 -30.25 -12.56
C PRO A 443 21.64 -31.11 -13.83
N GLY A 444 22.34 -30.69 -14.89
CA GLY A 444 22.40 -31.45 -16.13
C GLY A 444 23.13 -32.77 -15.97
N SER A 445 22.66 -33.81 -16.68
CA SER A 445 23.27 -35.15 -16.62
C SER A 445 24.71 -35.22 -17.12
N SER A 446 25.16 -34.19 -17.83
CA SER A 446 26.52 -34.05 -18.35
C SER A 446 27.43 -33.21 -17.46
N ASN A 447 26.95 -32.72 -16.31
CA ASN A 447 27.77 -31.95 -15.39
C ASN A 447 28.97 -32.77 -14.93
N THR A 448 30.12 -32.13 -14.90
CA THR A 448 31.40 -32.76 -14.55
C THR A 448 31.86 -32.42 -13.15
N SER A 449 31.26 -31.39 -12.53
CA SER A 449 31.42 -31.06 -11.12
C SER A 449 30.26 -31.62 -10.27
N ASP A 450 30.53 -31.89 -9.00
CA ASP A 450 29.53 -32.31 -8.00
C ASP A 450 28.88 -31.11 -7.29
N VAL A 451 28.86 -29.93 -7.93
CA VAL A 451 28.33 -28.69 -7.34
C VAL A 451 26.81 -28.72 -7.30
N GLU A 452 26.24 -28.37 -6.15
CA GLU A 452 24.79 -28.32 -5.93
C GLU A 452 24.28 -26.88 -6.04
N ALA A 453 23.12 -26.72 -6.68
CA ALA A 453 22.43 -25.45 -6.79
C ALA A 453 21.21 -25.44 -5.88
N SER A 454 21.13 -24.45 -4.99
CA SER A 454 19.96 -24.18 -4.15
C SER A 454 19.24 -22.92 -4.63
N LEU A 455 17.93 -22.86 -4.37
CA LEU A 455 17.08 -21.77 -4.83
C LEU A 455 16.51 -20.96 -3.66
N ARG A 456 16.49 -19.65 -3.82
CA ARG A 456 15.72 -18.76 -2.95
C ARG A 456 14.91 -17.77 -3.78
N LEU A 457 13.64 -17.62 -3.42
CA LEU A 457 12.81 -16.56 -3.96
C LEU A 457 13.26 -15.19 -3.47
N ILE A 458 13.25 -14.21 -4.37
CA ILE A 458 13.40 -12.79 -4.02
C ILE A 458 11.99 -12.27 -3.70
N ASP A 459 11.81 -11.73 -2.49
CA ASP A 459 10.55 -11.10 -2.10
C ASP A 459 10.16 -10.02 -3.10
N GLN A 460 8.87 -9.91 -3.41
CA GLN A 460 8.36 -8.94 -4.40
C GLN A 460 8.81 -7.50 -4.12
N LYS A 461 8.94 -7.11 -2.84
CA LYS A 461 9.44 -5.78 -2.42
C LYS A 461 10.92 -5.55 -2.76
N ASP A 462 11.70 -6.63 -2.86
CA ASP A 462 13.15 -6.65 -3.07
C ASP A 462 13.49 -7.05 -4.51
N GLN A 463 12.49 -7.31 -5.35
CA GLN A 463 12.70 -7.54 -6.78
C GLN A 463 13.20 -6.24 -7.47
N PRO A 464 14.13 -6.34 -8.43
CA PRO A 464 14.65 -5.17 -9.15
C PRO A 464 13.50 -4.37 -9.78
N ARG A 465 13.48 -3.06 -9.54
CA ARG A 465 12.44 -2.17 -10.07
C ARG A 465 12.84 -1.63 -11.44
N GLY A 466 12.37 -2.26 -12.53
CA GLY A 466 12.42 -1.72 -13.90
C GLY A 466 13.72 -0.96 -14.27
N PHE A 467 13.59 0.06 -15.14
CA PHE A 467 14.67 1.02 -15.41
C PHE A 467 14.48 2.30 -14.57
N ASP A 468 15.58 2.92 -14.14
CA ASP A 468 15.52 4.15 -13.33
C ASP A 468 15.08 5.37 -14.15
N PHE A 469 15.40 5.37 -15.45
CA PHE A 469 15.10 6.45 -16.37
C PHE A 469 14.09 6.05 -17.46
N GLY A 470 13.69 7.03 -18.26
CA GLY A 470 12.76 6.85 -19.37
C GLY A 470 11.28 6.94 -18.97
N HIS A 471 10.45 7.26 -19.95
CA HIS A 471 9.01 7.29 -19.77
C HIS A 471 8.45 5.88 -19.75
N LYS A 472 7.76 5.54 -18.66
CA LYS A 472 7.15 4.23 -18.47
C LYS A 472 5.90 4.04 -19.34
N VAL A 473 5.84 2.93 -20.05
CA VAL A 473 4.71 2.48 -20.86
C VAL A 473 4.23 1.14 -20.32
N THR A 474 2.98 1.09 -19.86
CA THR A 474 2.33 -0.09 -19.28
C THR A 474 0.88 -0.15 -19.67
N SER A 475 0.36 -1.35 -19.89
CA SER A 475 -1.07 -1.58 -20.13
C SER A 475 -1.84 -1.61 -18.81
N GLY A 476 -2.82 -0.72 -18.64
CA GLY A 476 -3.71 -0.71 -17.47
C GLY A 476 -4.99 -1.52 -17.70
N SER A 477 -5.63 -1.94 -16.60
CA SER A 477 -6.89 -2.70 -16.62
C SER A 477 -8.13 -1.83 -16.86
N GLU A 478 -8.04 -0.50 -16.67
CA GLU A 478 -9.17 0.41 -16.81
C GLU A 478 -9.30 1.02 -18.22
N ALA A 479 -8.19 1.52 -18.79
CA ALA A 479 -8.15 2.25 -20.06
C ALA A 479 -6.80 2.10 -20.79
N SER A 480 -6.79 2.42 -22.09
CA SER A 480 -5.56 2.54 -22.89
C SER A 480 -4.68 3.68 -22.37
N PHE A 481 -3.38 3.45 -22.27
CA PHE A 481 -2.40 4.48 -21.89
C PHE A 481 -2.04 5.32 -23.11
N ARG A 482 -2.02 6.66 -22.97
CA ARG A 482 -1.49 7.59 -23.97
C ARG A 482 -0.81 8.78 -23.32
N LYS A 483 0.40 9.13 -23.77
CA LYS A 483 1.16 10.28 -23.28
C LYS A 483 2.02 10.88 -24.37
N SER A 484 1.98 12.20 -24.52
CA SER A 484 2.94 12.93 -25.36
C SER A 484 4.12 13.41 -24.52
N ALA A 485 5.33 13.30 -25.06
CA ALA A 485 6.56 13.74 -24.41
C ALA A 485 7.59 14.20 -25.45
N THR A 486 8.40 15.22 -25.11
CA THR A 486 9.58 15.60 -25.91
C THR A 486 10.79 14.87 -25.36
N ILE A 487 11.44 14.08 -26.22
CA ILE A 487 12.55 13.19 -25.87
C ILE A 487 13.87 13.79 -26.36
N ALA A 488 14.85 13.93 -25.48
CA ALA A 488 16.21 14.31 -25.86
C ALA A 488 16.95 13.13 -26.51
N THR A 489 17.76 13.40 -27.52
CA THR A 489 18.44 12.37 -28.33
C THR A 489 19.88 12.08 -27.86
N ASP A 490 20.18 12.26 -26.58
CA ASP A 490 21.55 12.21 -26.08
C ASP A 490 22.16 10.79 -26.06
N GLY A 491 21.32 9.76 -26.14
CA GLY A 491 21.74 8.37 -26.13
C GLY A 491 22.49 7.98 -24.86
N ILE A 492 22.25 8.64 -23.72
CA ILE A 492 22.96 8.33 -22.47
C ILE A 492 22.05 7.62 -21.46
N ARG A 493 20.72 7.68 -21.67
CA ARG A 493 19.72 7.04 -20.81
C ARG A 493 18.55 6.51 -21.64
N PRO A 494 17.82 5.48 -21.16
CA PRO A 494 16.57 5.07 -21.78
C PRO A 494 15.62 6.26 -21.92
N ALA A 495 15.09 6.45 -23.13
CA ALA A 495 14.09 7.47 -23.41
C ALA A 495 12.69 6.99 -23.01
N VAL A 496 12.41 5.71 -23.27
CA VAL A 496 11.15 5.04 -22.98
C VAL A 496 11.47 3.66 -22.42
N GLN A 497 10.73 3.24 -21.40
CA GLN A 497 10.79 1.88 -20.90
C GLN A 497 9.42 1.21 -21.09
N VAL A 498 9.44 0.01 -21.65
CA VAL A 498 8.26 -0.84 -21.85
C VAL A 498 8.43 -2.05 -20.92
N GLU A 499 7.49 -2.23 -19.98
CA GLU A 499 7.55 -3.37 -19.07
C GLU A 499 7.13 -4.66 -19.76
N ARG A 500 7.74 -5.77 -19.34
CA ARG A 500 7.32 -7.13 -19.72
C ARG A 500 5.81 -7.30 -19.51
N GLY A 501 5.14 -7.91 -20.47
CA GLY A 501 3.70 -8.14 -20.48
C GLY A 501 2.85 -6.97 -20.95
N THR A 502 3.45 -5.81 -21.27
CA THR A 502 2.71 -4.67 -21.85
C THR A 502 2.14 -5.05 -23.20
N VAL A 503 0.81 -4.98 -23.34
CA VAL A 503 0.10 -5.32 -24.59
C VAL A 503 -0.07 -4.07 -25.46
N GLY A 504 0.24 -4.21 -26.75
CA GLY A 504 0.02 -3.15 -27.74
C GLY A 504 0.84 -1.90 -27.47
N ALA A 505 2.09 -2.07 -26.99
CA ALA A 505 3.00 -0.95 -26.76
C ALA A 505 3.32 -0.26 -28.09
N LYS A 506 3.08 1.05 -28.14
CA LYS A 506 3.29 1.90 -29.31
C LYS A 506 4.11 3.12 -28.92
N VAL A 507 5.26 3.28 -29.55
CA VAL A 507 6.15 4.41 -29.27
C VAL A 507 6.48 5.09 -30.59
N GLN A 508 5.80 6.19 -30.87
CA GLN A 508 5.93 6.95 -32.11
C GLN A 508 6.86 8.14 -31.91
N PHE A 509 7.94 8.22 -32.68
CA PHE A 509 8.92 9.30 -32.69
C PHE A 509 8.77 10.16 -33.95
N ASP A 510 8.55 11.46 -33.76
CA ASP A 510 8.44 12.45 -34.83
C ASP A 510 9.81 12.92 -35.34
N ILE A 511 10.43 12.12 -36.19
CA ILE A 511 11.75 12.42 -36.76
C ILE A 511 11.58 13.16 -38.10
N GLU A 512 12.14 14.37 -38.19
CA GLU A 512 11.99 15.24 -39.35
C GLU A 512 12.72 14.73 -40.61
N ALA A 513 12.31 15.25 -41.78
CA ALA A 513 12.91 15.01 -43.08
C ALA A 513 14.35 15.56 -43.17
N GLY A 514 15.31 14.83 -42.64
CA GLY A 514 16.72 15.23 -42.53
C GLY A 514 17.34 15.05 -41.14
N GLY A 515 16.58 14.53 -40.18
CA GLY A 515 17.07 14.18 -38.85
C GLY A 515 18.18 13.13 -38.87
N ASP A 516 19.09 13.19 -37.91
CA ASP A 516 20.14 12.20 -37.68
C ASP A 516 19.82 11.24 -36.51
N GLN A 517 18.56 11.24 -36.07
CA GLN A 517 18.13 10.47 -34.92
C GLN A 517 17.90 9.00 -35.26
N HIS A 518 18.41 8.12 -34.40
CA HIS A 518 18.29 6.68 -34.52
C HIS A 518 17.76 6.06 -33.22
N ILE A 519 16.81 5.14 -33.37
CA ILE A 519 16.19 4.37 -32.30
C ILE A 519 16.96 3.07 -32.07
N GLN A 520 17.16 2.70 -30.80
CA GLN A 520 17.82 1.47 -30.36
C GLN A 520 16.98 0.85 -29.22
N VAL A 521 16.81 -0.46 -29.21
CA VAL A 521 15.97 -1.19 -28.25
C VAL A 521 16.78 -2.29 -27.59
N LEU A 522 17.05 -2.15 -26.29
CA LEU A 522 17.84 -3.08 -25.50
C LEU A 522 16.98 -3.69 -24.39
N THR A 523 17.23 -4.94 -24.03
CA THR A 523 16.62 -5.55 -22.83
C THR A 523 17.36 -5.11 -21.57
N ARG A 524 16.75 -5.38 -20.41
CA ARG A 524 17.37 -5.17 -19.09
C ARG A 524 18.72 -5.88 -18.94
N GLU A 525 18.92 -6.99 -19.64
CA GLU A 525 20.14 -7.79 -19.59
C GLU A 525 21.19 -7.37 -20.64
N GLY A 526 20.95 -6.29 -21.38
CA GLY A 526 21.89 -5.75 -22.36
C GLY A 526 21.85 -6.43 -23.74
N VAL A 527 20.78 -7.19 -24.04
CA VAL A 527 20.56 -7.76 -25.37
C VAL A 527 19.95 -6.70 -26.28
N HIS A 528 20.62 -6.42 -27.40
CA HIS A 528 20.15 -5.48 -28.41
C HIS A 528 19.24 -6.18 -29.40
N VAL A 529 17.94 -5.92 -29.27
CA VAL A 529 16.89 -6.64 -29.99
C VAL A 529 16.56 -5.96 -31.32
N ALA A 530 16.47 -4.63 -31.33
CA ALA A 530 16.18 -3.89 -32.55
C ALA A 530 16.90 -2.53 -32.57
N GLY A 531 17.35 -2.09 -33.73
CA GLY A 531 18.05 -0.82 -33.88
C GLY A 531 18.08 -0.31 -35.31
N THR A 532 17.98 1.01 -35.46
CA THR A 532 17.95 1.70 -36.77
C THR A 532 19.34 2.18 -37.21
N ALA A 533 20.37 1.93 -36.40
CA ALA A 533 21.77 2.15 -36.75
C ALA A 533 22.66 1.14 -36.03
N ALA A 534 23.74 0.72 -36.69
CA ALA A 534 24.72 -0.17 -36.09
C ALA A 534 25.53 0.56 -35.00
N LEU A 535 25.64 -0.06 -33.82
CA LEU A 535 26.45 0.42 -32.70
C LEU A 535 27.71 -0.43 -32.54
N THR A 536 28.84 0.21 -32.22
CA THR A 536 30.00 -0.50 -31.70
C THR A 536 29.74 -0.96 -30.26
N ASN A 537 30.40 -2.03 -29.81
CA ASN A 537 30.26 -2.51 -28.43
C ASN A 537 30.56 -1.42 -27.38
N ALA A 538 31.51 -0.52 -27.66
CA ALA A 538 31.82 0.59 -26.76
C ALA A 538 30.67 1.61 -26.68
N GLN A 539 30.03 1.92 -27.81
CA GLN A 539 28.85 2.81 -27.83
C GLN A 539 27.67 2.18 -27.11
N ALA A 540 27.40 0.89 -27.35
CA ALA A 540 26.31 0.20 -26.68
C ALA A 540 26.53 0.05 -25.17
N ASN A 541 27.75 -0.24 -24.72
CA ASN A 541 28.09 -0.25 -23.29
C ASN A 541 27.92 1.13 -22.65
N ASN A 542 28.18 2.22 -23.38
CA ASN A 542 27.93 3.57 -22.88
C ASN A 542 26.41 3.83 -22.69
N LEU A 543 25.55 3.31 -23.57
CA LEU A 543 24.08 3.43 -23.42
C LEU A 543 23.60 2.82 -22.09
N MET A 544 24.21 1.70 -21.68
CA MET A 544 23.83 0.95 -20.48
C MET A 544 24.49 1.49 -19.20
N SER A 545 25.48 2.38 -19.30
CA SER A 545 26.38 2.72 -18.18
C SER A 545 25.79 3.60 -17.08
N LEU A 546 24.73 4.36 -17.37
CA LEU A 546 24.18 5.36 -16.43
C LEU A 546 22.87 4.95 -15.74
N ASP A 547 22.22 3.88 -16.16
CA ASP A 547 20.96 3.40 -15.59
C ASP A 547 21.21 2.11 -14.82
N SER A 548 20.89 2.10 -13.51
CA SER A 548 21.14 0.93 -12.67
C SER A 548 20.14 -0.21 -12.91
N GLY A 549 19.10 0.04 -13.71
CA GLY A 549 18.17 -0.97 -14.19
C GLY A 549 18.82 -1.99 -15.12
N PHE A 550 19.89 -1.63 -15.85
CA PHE A 550 20.65 -2.63 -16.60
C PHE A 550 21.35 -3.60 -15.66
N GLY A 551 21.08 -4.89 -15.83
CA GLY A 551 21.70 -5.96 -15.04
C GLY A 551 23.20 -6.07 -15.29
N ALA A 552 23.85 -7.01 -14.61
CA ALA A 552 25.27 -7.31 -14.79
C ALA A 552 25.61 -8.00 -16.14
N GLY A 553 24.66 -8.01 -17.10
CA GLY A 553 24.79 -8.62 -18.41
C GLY A 553 25.73 -7.85 -19.34
N GLY A 554 26.47 -8.58 -20.17
CA GLY A 554 27.27 -7.99 -21.24
C GLY A 554 26.43 -7.69 -22.49
N TYR A 555 26.82 -6.65 -23.25
CA TYR A 555 26.18 -6.33 -24.52
C TYR A 555 26.20 -7.51 -25.51
N SER A 556 25.04 -7.82 -26.08
CA SER A 556 24.87 -8.82 -27.15
C SER A 556 24.05 -8.25 -28.28
N ASN A 557 24.49 -8.42 -29.54
CA ASN A 557 23.74 -8.03 -30.73
C ASN A 557 23.26 -9.24 -31.55
N THR A 558 23.23 -10.42 -30.93
CA THR A 558 22.90 -11.70 -31.57
C THR A 558 21.53 -11.67 -32.26
N TYR A 559 20.57 -10.96 -31.65
CA TYR A 559 19.17 -10.91 -32.08
C TYR A 559 18.80 -9.60 -32.78
N LEU A 560 19.79 -8.74 -33.09
CA LEU A 560 19.56 -7.41 -33.64
C LEU A 560 18.82 -7.48 -34.99
N ASN A 561 17.61 -6.93 -35.03
CA ASN A 561 16.73 -6.84 -36.21
C ASN A 561 16.42 -8.21 -36.85
N GLN A 562 16.39 -9.28 -36.06
CA GLN A 562 15.98 -10.60 -36.52
C GLN A 562 14.45 -10.75 -36.44
N VAL A 563 13.89 -11.67 -37.23
CA VAL A 563 12.44 -11.95 -37.31
C VAL A 563 12.15 -13.44 -37.15
N GLY A 564 10.91 -13.80 -36.80
CA GLY A 564 10.49 -15.19 -36.60
C GLY A 564 11.27 -15.88 -35.46
N SER A 565 11.59 -17.17 -35.62
CA SER A 565 12.27 -17.96 -34.59
C SER A 565 13.74 -17.59 -34.33
N ALA A 566 14.27 -16.61 -35.07
CA ALA A 566 15.61 -16.06 -34.86
C ALA A 566 15.58 -14.74 -34.07
N SER A 567 14.38 -14.22 -33.78
CA SER A 567 14.19 -13.02 -32.96
C SER A 567 14.30 -13.32 -31.48
N TYR A 568 14.49 -12.29 -30.66
CA TYR A 568 14.62 -12.45 -29.22
C TYR A 568 13.29 -12.91 -28.62
N LEU A 569 13.26 -14.10 -28.00
CA LEU A 569 12.05 -14.71 -27.44
C LEU A 569 10.90 -14.80 -28.46
N ASP A 570 11.21 -15.08 -29.73
CA ASP A 570 10.25 -15.11 -30.84
C ASP A 570 9.42 -13.82 -31.00
N THR A 571 9.92 -12.69 -30.47
CA THR A 571 9.26 -11.38 -30.51
C THR A 571 9.90 -10.48 -31.57
N ALA A 572 9.13 -10.19 -32.63
CA ALA A 572 9.55 -9.24 -33.65
C ALA A 572 9.34 -7.79 -33.17
N ILE A 573 10.38 -6.97 -33.32
CA ILE A 573 10.30 -5.52 -33.09
C ILE A 573 10.65 -4.83 -34.40
N GLU A 574 9.69 -4.10 -34.94
CA GLU A 574 9.82 -3.41 -36.22
C GLU A 574 9.76 -1.89 -36.05
N PHE A 575 10.37 -1.17 -36.98
CA PHE A 575 10.32 0.29 -37.04
C PHE A 575 9.49 0.70 -38.25
N GLY A 576 8.45 1.52 -38.05
CA GLY A 576 7.55 1.82 -39.14
C GLY A 576 6.36 2.69 -38.78
N THR A 577 5.27 2.58 -39.50
CA THR A 577 3.95 3.05 -39.09
C THR A 577 2.92 2.03 -39.52
N ARG A 578 1.95 1.75 -38.65
CA ARG A 578 0.95 0.69 -38.85
C ARG A 578 -0.45 1.24 -38.63
N SER A 579 -1.39 0.87 -39.50
CA SER A 579 -2.81 1.14 -39.33
C SER A 579 -3.59 -0.14 -39.58
N ALA A 580 -4.57 -0.39 -38.72
CA ALA A 580 -5.47 -1.52 -38.81
C ALA A 580 -6.91 -1.01 -38.90
N GLU A 581 -7.80 -1.84 -39.43
CA GLU A 581 -9.23 -1.56 -39.45
C GLU A 581 -9.81 -1.37 -38.03
N GLN A 582 -10.82 -0.51 -37.90
CA GLN A 582 -11.44 -0.22 -36.62
C GLN A 582 -12.94 -0.47 -36.66
N GLN A 583 -13.45 -1.21 -35.68
CA GLN A 583 -14.88 -1.38 -35.49
C GLN A 583 -15.46 -0.18 -34.73
N VAL A 584 -16.26 0.62 -35.42
CA VAL A 584 -16.94 1.79 -34.86
C VAL A 584 -18.44 1.51 -34.79
N THR A 585 -18.98 1.49 -33.57
CA THR A 585 -20.43 1.41 -33.37
C THR A 585 -21.05 2.79 -33.52
N GLN A 586 -21.89 2.95 -34.53
CA GLN A 586 -22.61 4.19 -34.78
C GLN A 586 -24.10 3.94 -34.98
N ARG A 587 -24.91 4.95 -34.65
CA ARG A 587 -26.36 4.89 -34.86
C ARG A 587 -26.65 5.17 -36.32
N SER A 588 -27.12 4.14 -37.02
CA SER A 588 -27.55 4.22 -38.40
C SER A 588 -29.07 4.26 -38.48
N VAL A 589 -29.59 4.94 -39.49
CA VAL A 589 -31.01 4.90 -39.84
C VAL A 589 -31.13 4.14 -41.15
N ASP A 590 -31.91 3.07 -41.14
CA ASP A 590 -32.22 2.33 -42.36
C ASP A 590 -32.95 3.26 -43.35
N PRO A 591 -32.41 3.49 -44.56
CA PRO A 591 -33.00 4.42 -45.52
C PRO A 591 -34.32 3.93 -46.14
N ASP A 592 -34.57 2.62 -46.13
CA ASP A 592 -35.78 2.01 -46.70
C ASP A 592 -36.88 1.83 -45.65
N THR A 593 -36.51 1.62 -44.38
CA THR A 593 -37.48 1.37 -43.29
C THR A 593 -37.58 2.48 -42.24
N GLY A 594 -36.62 3.41 -42.17
CA GLY A 594 -36.58 4.54 -41.23
C GLY A 594 -36.26 4.16 -39.78
N ILE A 595 -35.88 2.91 -39.50
CA ILE A 595 -35.59 2.40 -38.16
C ILE A 595 -34.18 2.84 -37.73
N LEU A 596 -34.06 3.32 -36.48
CA LEU A 596 -32.77 3.63 -35.85
C LEU A 596 -32.16 2.35 -35.27
N THR A 597 -31.02 1.91 -35.77
CA THR A 597 -30.26 0.75 -35.27
C THR A 597 -28.85 1.16 -34.86
N GLU A 598 -28.30 0.52 -33.83
CA GLU A 598 -26.87 0.60 -33.55
C GLU A 598 -26.17 -0.41 -34.48
N THR A 599 -25.28 0.10 -35.32
CA THR A 599 -24.57 -0.68 -36.34
C THR A 599 -23.09 -0.51 -36.12
N THR A 600 -22.39 -1.62 -35.94
CA THR A 600 -20.93 -1.66 -35.95
C THR A 600 -20.48 -1.66 -37.41
N ILE A 601 -19.76 -0.61 -37.81
CA ILE A 601 -19.09 -0.57 -39.11
C ILE A 601 -17.60 -0.83 -38.92
N THR A 602 -16.98 -1.43 -39.93
CA THR A 602 -15.52 -1.57 -39.99
C THR A 602 -14.98 -0.42 -40.85
N GLU A 603 -14.31 0.55 -40.22
CA GLU A 603 -13.57 1.59 -40.93
C GLU A 603 -12.26 0.99 -41.50
N PRO A 604 -11.87 1.34 -42.75
CA PRO A 604 -10.63 0.87 -43.36
C PRO A 604 -9.40 1.15 -42.51
N ALA A 605 -8.39 0.30 -42.68
CA ALA A 605 -7.02 0.70 -42.40
C ALA A 605 -6.63 1.90 -43.30
N ILE A 606 -6.33 3.03 -42.66
CA ILE A 606 -5.91 4.28 -43.31
C ILE A 606 -4.90 4.99 -42.40
N PHE A 607 -3.84 5.55 -42.99
CA PHE A 607 -3.00 6.51 -42.29
C PHE A 607 -2.71 7.72 -43.18
N SER A 608 -2.67 8.90 -42.55
CA SER A 608 -2.50 10.19 -43.23
C SER A 608 -1.13 10.78 -42.92
N SER A 609 -0.50 11.35 -43.94
CA SER A 609 0.78 12.03 -43.80
C SER A 609 0.62 13.35 -43.05
N LYS A 610 1.70 13.78 -42.42
CA LYS A 610 1.91 15.19 -42.08
C LYS A 610 2.03 16.02 -43.37
N PRO A 611 1.92 17.36 -43.29
CA PRO A 611 2.22 18.21 -44.43
C PRO A 611 3.60 17.86 -44.99
N VAL A 612 3.66 17.50 -46.27
CA VAL A 612 4.90 16.98 -46.86
C VAL A 612 5.93 18.10 -46.94
N SER A 613 7.13 17.89 -46.41
CA SER A 613 8.19 18.91 -46.45
C SER A 613 8.52 19.30 -47.89
N ALA A 614 8.29 20.56 -48.25
CA ALA A 614 8.53 21.11 -49.59
C ALA A 614 10.03 21.20 -49.91
N THR A 615 10.62 20.06 -50.23
CA THR A 615 12.04 19.94 -50.58
C THR A 615 12.19 20.22 -52.08
N SER A 616 12.99 21.22 -52.44
CA SER A 616 13.27 21.58 -53.84
C SER A 616 14.66 21.10 -54.25
N ASN A 617 14.78 20.53 -55.45
CA ASN A 617 16.07 20.19 -56.04
C ASN A 617 16.50 21.29 -57.02
N SER A 618 17.58 22.00 -56.69
CA SER A 618 18.21 23.01 -57.57
C SER A 618 19.66 22.68 -57.90
N SER A 619 20.05 21.40 -57.81
CA SER A 619 21.44 20.94 -57.89
C SER A 619 21.97 20.75 -59.33
N GLY A 620 21.12 20.83 -60.35
CA GLY A 620 21.48 20.60 -61.75
C GLY A 620 21.38 19.15 -62.23
N SER A 621 21.10 18.18 -61.35
CA SER A 621 20.91 16.74 -61.62
C SER A 621 19.77 16.18 -60.77
N ALA A 622 19.28 14.96 -61.06
CA ALA A 622 18.32 14.28 -60.19
C ALA A 622 18.94 13.96 -58.81
N GLN A 623 18.15 14.10 -57.75
CA GLN A 623 18.56 13.84 -56.36
C GLN A 623 17.71 12.72 -55.78
N THR A 624 18.35 11.67 -55.27
CA THR A 624 17.70 10.62 -54.49
C THR A 624 17.32 11.16 -53.10
N LEU A 625 16.03 11.07 -52.75
CA LEU A 625 15.51 11.47 -51.44
C LEU A 625 15.36 10.26 -50.51
N VAL A 626 14.87 9.14 -51.05
CA VAL A 626 14.79 7.85 -50.35
C VAL A 626 15.35 6.79 -51.29
N ALA A 627 16.29 5.99 -50.80
CA ALA A 627 16.92 4.94 -51.59
C ALA A 627 15.95 3.77 -51.83
N ALA A 628 16.12 3.04 -52.94
CA ALA A 628 15.37 1.82 -53.20
C ALA A 628 15.57 0.79 -52.06
N ASN A 629 14.50 0.11 -51.66
CA ASN A 629 14.43 -0.85 -50.55
C ASN A 629 14.69 -0.25 -49.16
N ALA A 630 14.71 1.07 -49.01
CA ALA A 630 14.80 1.71 -47.69
C ALA A 630 13.50 1.56 -46.89
N ILE A 631 12.35 1.45 -47.57
CA ILE A 631 11.03 1.29 -46.96
C ILE A 631 10.32 0.11 -47.61
N ASN A 632 9.67 -0.71 -46.80
CA ASN A 632 8.77 -1.76 -47.24
C ASN A 632 7.32 -1.34 -46.99
N PHE A 633 6.43 -1.69 -47.90
CA PHE A 633 4.99 -1.59 -47.70
C PHE A 633 4.42 -2.99 -47.48
N ASN A 634 3.75 -3.21 -46.36
CA ASN A 634 3.11 -4.47 -46.04
C ASN A 634 1.59 -4.29 -45.92
N HIS A 635 0.85 -5.32 -46.30
CA HIS A 635 -0.59 -5.35 -46.17
C HIS A 635 -1.07 -6.76 -45.84
N THR A 636 -2.08 -6.85 -44.98
CA THR A 636 -2.72 -8.11 -44.60
C THR A 636 -4.17 -8.02 -45.01
N TYR A 637 -4.67 -9.02 -45.74
CA TYR A 637 -6.06 -9.08 -46.19
C TYR A 637 -6.60 -10.50 -46.06
N TYR A 638 -7.91 -10.62 -45.95
CA TYR A 638 -8.57 -11.92 -45.86
C TYR A 638 -8.88 -12.46 -47.25
N ASP A 639 -8.27 -13.58 -47.62
CA ASP A 639 -8.54 -14.37 -48.82
C ASP A 639 -8.28 -15.87 -48.55
N PRO A 640 -9.27 -16.62 -48.03
CA PRO A 640 -9.10 -18.04 -47.71
C PRO A 640 -8.89 -18.92 -48.95
N ALA A 641 -9.07 -18.38 -50.16
CA ALA A 641 -8.83 -19.08 -51.41
C ALA A 641 -7.40 -18.89 -51.95
N ASP A 642 -6.62 -17.96 -51.40
CA ASP A 642 -5.22 -17.76 -51.78
C ASP A 642 -4.35 -18.91 -51.24
N SER A 643 -3.44 -19.40 -52.07
CA SER A 643 -2.49 -20.46 -51.69
C SER A 643 -1.54 -20.10 -50.56
N ASN A 644 -1.40 -18.81 -50.25
CA ASN A 644 -0.54 -18.27 -49.20
C ASN A 644 -1.33 -17.87 -47.93
N ALA A 645 -2.63 -18.16 -47.88
CA ALA A 645 -3.44 -17.87 -46.70
C ALA A 645 -3.02 -18.75 -45.51
N ASP A 646 -3.03 -18.17 -44.31
CA ASP A 646 -2.83 -18.89 -43.06
C ASP A 646 -4.06 -19.73 -42.67
N SER A 647 -4.01 -20.40 -41.51
CA SER A 647 -5.11 -21.23 -41.01
C SER A 647 -6.41 -20.45 -40.77
N ASP A 648 -6.30 -19.13 -40.61
CA ASP A 648 -7.42 -18.24 -40.35
C ASP A 648 -7.88 -17.52 -41.62
N GLY A 649 -7.29 -17.81 -42.78
CA GLY A 649 -7.68 -17.28 -44.09
C GLY A 649 -7.06 -15.92 -44.44
N TYR A 650 -6.05 -15.45 -43.69
CA TYR A 650 -5.36 -14.19 -43.97
C TYR A 650 -4.11 -14.39 -44.82
N VAL A 651 -3.92 -13.48 -45.77
CA VAL A 651 -2.74 -13.41 -46.64
C VAL A 651 -1.95 -12.16 -46.28
N GLN A 652 -0.65 -12.33 -46.04
CA GLN A 652 0.29 -11.24 -45.83
C GLN A 652 1.11 -10.99 -47.10
N GLY A 653 1.06 -9.76 -47.60
CA GLY A 653 1.83 -9.30 -48.75
C GLY A 653 2.83 -8.20 -48.35
N SER A 654 4.01 -8.21 -48.97
CA SER A 654 5.04 -7.20 -48.75
C SER A 654 5.72 -6.83 -50.08
N ILE A 655 5.96 -5.54 -50.29
CA ILE A 655 6.79 -5.02 -51.39
C ILE A 655 7.85 -4.08 -50.84
N ALA A 656 9.06 -4.18 -51.38
CA ALA A 656 10.10 -3.18 -51.14
C ALA A 656 9.88 -1.99 -52.08
N LEU A 657 9.77 -0.78 -51.55
CA LEU A 657 9.52 0.40 -52.36
C LEU A 657 10.75 0.79 -53.19
N GLY A 658 10.51 1.30 -54.39
CA GLY A 658 11.50 1.84 -55.30
C GLY A 658 12.21 3.09 -54.79
N GLU A 659 13.03 3.70 -55.66
CA GLU A 659 13.73 4.94 -55.33
C GLU A 659 12.79 6.14 -55.46
N LEU A 660 12.68 6.97 -54.40
CA LEU A 660 12.08 8.29 -54.50
C LEU A 660 13.15 9.29 -54.93
N SER A 661 13.11 9.72 -56.19
CA SER A 661 14.03 10.71 -56.75
C SER A 661 13.29 11.99 -57.15
N LEU A 662 13.97 13.13 -57.03
CA LEU A 662 13.45 14.44 -57.40
C LEU A 662 14.26 15.01 -58.57
N ALA A 663 13.61 15.33 -59.69
CA ALA A 663 14.33 15.87 -60.85
C ALA A 663 14.81 17.31 -60.60
N ASN A 664 15.76 17.79 -61.41
CA ASN A 664 16.26 19.15 -61.28
C ASN A 664 15.16 20.18 -61.58
N GLY A 665 14.92 21.10 -60.65
CA GLY A 665 13.90 22.13 -60.72
C GLY A 665 12.55 21.74 -60.10
N GLU A 666 12.39 20.48 -59.67
CA GLU A 666 11.15 20.02 -59.03
C GLU A 666 11.15 20.29 -57.52
N THR A 667 9.95 20.37 -56.96
CA THR A 667 9.71 20.48 -55.51
C THR A 667 8.70 19.41 -55.11
N VAL A 668 9.00 18.68 -54.03
CA VAL A 668 8.10 17.67 -53.50
C VAL A 668 6.75 18.29 -53.14
N SER A 669 5.67 17.62 -53.54
CA SER A 669 4.29 17.94 -53.18
C SER A 669 3.56 16.68 -52.71
N ALA A 670 2.40 16.85 -52.08
CA ALA A 670 1.56 15.70 -51.73
C ALA A 670 1.05 14.96 -52.99
N ALA A 671 0.82 15.68 -54.09
CA ALA A 671 0.46 15.09 -55.38
C ALA A 671 1.54 14.12 -55.89
N SER A 672 2.81 14.57 -55.93
CA SER A 672 3.93 13.72 -56.36
C SER A 672 4.14 12.51 -55.44
N MET A 673 3.84 12.63 -54.14
CA MET A 673 3.92 11.51 -53.20
C MET A 673 2.80 10.48 -53.45
N ALA A 674 1.56 10.93 -53.65
CA ALA A 674 0.46 10.02 -53.98
C ALA A 674 0.69 9.31 -55.32
N GLU A 675 1.21 10.01 -56.33
CA GLU A 675 1.61 9.40 -57.61
C GLU A 675 2.70 8.34 -57.42
N TYR A 676 3.73 8.63 -56.62
CA TYR A 676 4.78 7.68 -56.28
C TYR A 676 4.21 6.39 -55.66
N PHE A 677 3.44 6.49 -54.57
CA PHE A 677 2.85 5.31 -53.92
C PHE A 677 1.92 4.52 -54.84
N ASN A 678 1.04 5.20 -55.59
CA ASN A 678 0.15 4.52 -56.53
C ASN A 678 0.90 3.78 -57.64
N SER A 679 2.08 4.26 -58.04
CA SER A 679 2.95 3.57 -58.98
C SER A 679 3.63 2.34 -58.36
N GLU A 680 4.08 2.45 -57.10
CA GLU A 680 4.70 1.34 -56.37
C GLU A 680 3.70 0.22 -56.06
N PHE A 681 2.45 0.57 -55.71
CA PHE A 681 1.38 -0.40 -55.43
C PHE A 681 1.02 -1.29 -56.63
N GLN A 682 1.40 -0.92 -57.85
CA GLN A 682 1.23 -1.79 -59.03
C GLN A 682 2.10 -3.06 -58.96
N GLN A 683 3.07 -3.12 -58.05
CA GLN A 683 3.88 -4.31 -57.78
C GLN A 683 3.13 -5.35 -56.94
N LEU A 684 2.05 -4.95 -56.26
CA LEU A 684 1.22 -5.86 -55.46
C LEU A 684 0.50 -6.85 -56.38
N SER A 685 0.34 -8.08 -55.90
CA SER A 685 -0.41 -9.11 -56.62
C SER A 685 -1.91 -8.73 -56.78
N ASN A 686 -2.44 -8.01 -55.79
CA ASN A 686 -3.75 -7.38 -55.79
C ASN A 686 -3.58 -5.89 -55.40
N VAL A 687 -3.94 -4.96 -56.29
CA VAL A 687 -3.91 -3.51 -55.99
C VAL A 687 -5.15 -3.15 -55.18
N ASN A 688 -5.08 -3.37 -53.86
CA ASN A 688 -6.17 -3.12 -52.90
C ASN A 688 -5.85 -1.98 -51.92
N VAL A 689 -4.97 -1.07 -52.33
CA VAL A 689 -4.61 0.15 -51.61
C VAL A 689 -4.46 1.31 -52.60
N SER A 690 -4.78 2.52 -52.15
CA SER A 690 -4.54 3.73 -52.97
C SER A 690 -4.09 4.90 -52.11
N ALA A 691 -3.27 5.77 -52.72
CA ALA A 691 -2.83 7.03 -52.14
C ALA A 691 -3.59 8.20 -52.77
N THR A 692 -4.18 9.05 -51.93
CA THR A 692 -4.93 10.25 -52.34
C THR A 692 -4.32 11.48 -51.72
N ALA A 693 -4.01 12.49 -52.54
CA ALA A 693 -3.45 13.75 -52.09
C ALA A 693 -4.52 14.83 -51.93
N GLN A 694 -4.32 15.74 -50.98
CA GLN A 694 -5.14 16.93 -50.80
C GLN A 694 -4.30 18.09 -50.27
N ASN A 695 -4.71 19.31 -50.58
CA ASN A 695 -4.14 20.49 -49.94
C ASN A 695 -5.28 21.33 -49.38
N THR A 696 -5.26 21.57 -48.08
CA THR A 696 -6.16 22.50 -47.41
C THR A 696 -5.31 23.45 -46.58
N LEU A 697 -5.30 24.72 -46.97
CA LEU A 697 -4.59 25.78 -46.27
C LEU A 697 -5.60 26.72 -45.61
N LEU A 698 -5.59 26.78 -44.28
CA LEU A 698 -6.46 27.68 -43.52
C LEU A 698 -5.84 29.08 -43.44
N ALA A 699 -6.63 30.11 -43.71
CA ALA A 699 -6.24 31.51 -43.56
C ALA A 699 -6.13 31.91 -42.08
N GLY A 700 -5.25 32.88 -41.81
CA GLY A 700 -5.12 33.54 -40.50
C GLY A 700 -6.04 34.76 -40.37
N GLU A 701 -5.60 35.77 -39.62
CA GLU A 701 -6.32 37.02 -39.48
C GLU A 701 -6.34 37.79 -40.83
N ILE A 702 -7.54 38.02 -41.37
CA ILE A 702 -7.72 38.64 -42.68
C ILE A 702 -7.56 40.16 -42.57
N ASP A 703 -6.65 40.70 -43.37
CA ASP A 703 -6.35 42.13 -43.45
C ASP A 703 -6.31 42.56 -44.92
N SER A 704 -7.47 43.02 -45.43
CA SER A 704 -7.65 43.41 -46.83
C SER A 704 -6.80 44.62 -47.26
N SER A 705 -6.09 45.29 -46.34
CA SER A 705 -5.19 46.38 -46.68
C SER A 705 -3.85 45.90 -47.25
N LYS A 706 -3.53 44.62 -47.07
CA LYS A 706 -2.27 43.99 -47.52
C LYS A 706 -2.42 43.36 -48.91
N THR A 707 -1.30 42.98 -49.50
CA THR A 707 -1.27 42.34 -50.82
C THR A 707 -1.37 40.81 -50.73
N LEU A 708 -1.80 40.16 -51.83
CA LEU A 708 -1.91 38.70 -51.92
C LEU A 708 -1.51 38.25 -53.32
N THR A 709 -0.51 37.38 -53.41
CA THR A 709 -0.27 36.55 -54.59
C THR A 709 -0.47 35.09 -54.22
N ILE A 710 -1.10 34.33 -55.13
CA ILE A 710 -1.29 32.88 -55.00
C ILE A 710 -0.68 32.24 -56.24
N ASN A 711 0.25 31.29 -56.05
CA ASN A 711 0.98 30.62 -57.13
C ASN A 711 1.59 31.61 -58.15
N GLY A 712 2.12 32.73 -57.65
CA GLY A 712 2.73 33.79 -58.46
C GLY A 712 1.75 34.77 -59.13
N ILE A 713 0.44 34.54 -59.02
CA ILE A 713 -0.61 35.41 -59.59
C ILE A 713 -1.11 36.39 -58.53
N THR A 714 -1.12 37.69 -58.86
CA THR A 714 -1.66 38.74 -57.97
C THR A 714 -3.18 38.71 -57.91
N ILE A 715 -3.74 38.60 -56.71
CA ILE A 715 -5.19 38.64 -56.47
C ILE A 715 -5.62 40.10 -56.26
N ALA A 716 -6.22 40.70 -57.29
CA ALA A 716 -6.69 42.08 -57.22
C ALA A 716 -7.94 42.21 -56.33
N HIS A 717 -7.83 42.96 -55.24
CA HIS A 717 -8.94 43.24 -54.32
C HIS A 717 -8.84 44.68 -53.77
N SER A 718 -9.95 45.20 -53.23
CA SER A 718 -9.99 46.54 -52.61
C SER A 718 -9.37 46.50 -51.21
N ALA A 719 -8.72 47.60 -50.79
CA ALA A 719 -8.18 47.77 -49.44
C ALA A 719 -9.24 47.64 -48.31
N THR A 720 -10.53 47.70 -48.67
CA THR A 720 -11.70 47.58 -47.77
C THR A 720 -12.59 46.37 -48.11
N ALA A 721 -12.07 45.41 -48.90
CA ALA A 721 -12.82 44.23 -49.33
C ALA A 721 -13.31 43.41 -48.13
N LYS A 722 -14.59 43.02 -48.15
CA LYS A 722 -15.12 42.09 -47.16
C LYS A 722 -14.67 40.66 -47.51
N LEU A 723 -14.76 39.75 -46.56
CA LEU A 723 -14.45 38.33 -46.74
C LEU A 723 -15.08 37.72 -48.01
N ASN A 724 -16.36 37.98 -48.28
CA ASN A 724 -17.03 37.48 -49.48
C ASN A 724 -16.44 38.05 -50.78
N ASP A 725 -16.01 39.31 -50.76
CA ASP A 725 -15.37 39.96 -51.92
C ASP A 725 -13.96 39.37 -52.15
N LEU A 726 -13.25 39.02 -51.08
CA LEU A 726 -11.94 38.39 -51.14
C LEU A 726 -12.03 36.94 -51.63
N ILE A 727 -12.99 36.14 -51.13
CA ILE A 727 -13.28 34.79 -51.63
C ILE A 727 -13.59 34.83 -53.12
N LYS A 728 -14.44 35.80 -53.55
CA LYS A 728 -14.77 35.98 -54.95
C LYS A 728 -13.53 36.34 -55.78
N ALA A 729 -12.70 37.28 -55.33
CA ALA A 729 -11.49 37.69 -56.03
C ALA A 729 -10.50 36.53 -56.23
N ILE A 730 -10.36 35.64 -55.23
CA ILE A 730 -9.54 34.43 -55.32
C ILE A 730 -10.15 33.44 -56.33
N ASN A 731 -11.46 33.18 -56.23
CA ASN A 731 -12.17 32.23 -57.09
C ASN A 731 -12.26 32.68 -58.55
N ASP A 732 -12.37 33.98 -58.81
CA ASP A 732 -12.37 34.54 -60.17
C ASP A 732 -11.02 34.29 -60.90
N GLN A 733 -9.93 34.06 -60.15
CA GLN A 733 -8.60 33.73 -60.69
C GLN A 733 -8.24 32.23 -60.59
N SER A 734 -9.17 31.36 -60.15
CA SER A 734 -8.89 29.95 -59.86
C SER A 734 -8.38 29.15 -61.06
N GLY A 735 -8.75 29.54 -62.28
CA GLY A 735 -8.25 28.91 -63.51
C GLY A 735 -6.78 29.19 -63.83
N GLN A 736 -6.17 30.21 -63.22
CA GLN A 736 -4.74 30.53 -63.35
C GLN A 736 -3.96 30.18 -62.08
N THR A 737 -4.56 30.37 -60.90
CA THR A 737 -3.93 30.04 -59.63
C THR A 737 -3.98 28.55 -59.31
N LEU A 738 -4.91 27.79 -59.91
CA LEU A 738 -5.24 26.39 -59.57
C LEU A 738 -5.70 26.21 -58.12
N VAL A 739 -6.17 27.29 -57.50
CA VAL A 739 -6.60 27.34 -56.10
C VAL A 739 -7.96 27.99 -56.00
N ARG A 740 -8.82 27.42 -55.17
CA ARG A 740 -10.15 27.90 -54.84
C ARG A 740 -10.23 28.24 -53.35
N ALA A 741 -10.93 29.32 -53.04
CA ALA A 741 -11.30 29.76 -51.71
C ALA A 741 -12.71 29.27 -51.34
N GLU A 742 -12.84 28.68 -50.15
CA GLU A 742 -14.11 28.26 -49.57
C GLU A 742 -14.20 28.66 -48.08
N TRP A 743 -15.40 28.97 -47.63
CA TRP A 743 -15.68 29.27 -46.22
C TRP A 743 -16.13 28.01 -45.49
N ARG A 744 -15.44 27.61 -44.41
CA ARG A 744 -15.69 26.33 -43.69
C ARG A 744 -16.52 26.46 -42.41
N GLY A 745 -17.27 27.54 -42.21
CA GLY A 745 -18.14 27.70 -41.02
C GLY A 745 -17.58 28.69 -40.00
N SER A 746 -17.59 28.35 -38.69
CA SER A 746 -17.41 29.31 -37.58
C SER A 746 -16.00 29.92 -37.43
N GLU A 747 -15.60 30.76 -38.40
CA GLU A 747 -14.50 31.74 -38.40
C GLU A 747 -13.24 31.44 -39.24
N SER A 748 -13.27 30.57 -40.27
CA SER A 748 -12.09 30.38 -41.14
C SER A 748 -12.34 30.22 -42.64
N LEU A 749 -11.50 30.91 -43.43
CA LEU A 749 -11.36 30.80 -44.88
C LEU A 749 -10.34 29.68 -45.20
N ALA A 750 -10.70 28.73 -46.05
CA ALA A 750 -9.81 27.67 -46.53
C ALA A 750 -9.48 27.87 -48.01
N LEU A 751 -8.23 27.63 -48.37
CA LEU A 751 -7.76 27.49 -49.74
C LEU A 751 -7.55 26.01 -50.06
N THR A 752 -8.11 25.54 -51.16
CA THR A 752 -7.93 24.17 -51.67
C THR A 752 -7.55 24.21 -53.15
N ASN A 753 -6.90 23.18 -53.67
CA ASN A 753 -6.67 23.10 -55.11
C ASN A 753 -7.97 22.89 -55.89
N THR A 754 -7.98 23.31 -57.16
CA THR A 754 -9.04 22.94 -58.11
C THR A 754 -8.89 21.48 -58.57
N ALA A 755 -9.96 20.91 -59.12
CA ALA A 755 -9.95 19.53 -59.61
C ALA A 755 -8.84 19.29 -60.66
N GLY A 756 -8.09 18.19 -60.52
CA GLY A 756 -6.93 17.86 -61.35
C GLY A 756 -5.61 18.50 -60.90
N SER A 757 -5.57 19.11 -59.71
CA SER A 757 -4.36 19.68 -59.10
C SER A 757 -4.32 19.43 -57.59
N GLU A 758 -5.06 18.43 -57.11
CA GLU A 758 -5.16 18.05 -55.71
C GLU A 758 -3.80 17.71 -55.12
N GLY A 759 -3.44 18.33 -53.99
CA GLY A 759 -2.17 18.06 -53.31
C GLY A 759 -0.97 18.81 -53.90
N ALA A 760 -1.15 19.63 -54.94
CA ALA A 760 -0.12 20.54 -55.41
C ALA A 760 0.18 21.64 -54.37
N ASN A 761 1.43 22.07 -54.28
CA ASN A 761 1.84 23.09 -53.33
C ASN A 761 1.14 24.43 -53.63
N ILE A 762 0.70 25.12 -52.58
CA ILE A 762 0.13 26.46 -52.68
C ILE A 762 1.20 27.46 -52.24
N THR A 763 1.68 28.28 -53.16
CA THR A 763 2.65 29.34 -52.86
C THR A 763 1.90 30.63 -52.55
N ILE A 764 2.03 31.11 -51.32
CA ILE A 764 1.52 32.43 -50.92
C ILE A 764 2.66 33.42 -51.03
N GLY A 765 2.37 34.58 -51.61
CA GLY A 765 3.30 35.69 -51.65
C GLY A 765 2.61 37.03 -51.43
N VAL A 766 3.44 38.05 -51.39
CA VAL A 766 3.05 39.45 -51.21
C VAL A 766 3.89 40.31 -52.15
N THR A 767 3.36 41.44 -52.57
CA THR A 767 4.07 42.42 -53.38
C THR A 767 4.45 43.61 -52.51
N GLY A 768 5.74 43.95 -52.44
CA GLY A 768 6.24 45.06 -51.62
C GLY A 768 6.94 44.58 -50.35
N SER A 769 6.79 45.32 -49.25
CA SER A 769 7.49 45.07 -47.97
C SER A 769 6.65 44.35 -46.91
N ASP A 770 5.45 43.89 -47.27
CA ASP A 770 4.57 43.16 -46.35
C ASP A 770 5.23 41.86 -45.88
N LYS A 771 5.03 41.49 -44.61
CA LYS A 771 5.52 40.22 -44.05
C LYS A 771 4.44 39.14 -43.97
N ILE A 772 3.18 39.52 -44.18
CA ILE A 772 2.00 38.67 -44.09
C ILE A 772 1.07 39.09 -45.24
N SER A 773 0.40 38.13 -45.86
CA SER A 773 -0.57 38.36 -46.94
C SER A 773 -1.91 38.88 -46.43
N ALA A 774 -2.78 39.30 -47.36
CA ALA A 774 -4.14 39.74 -47.03
C ALA A 774 -4.99 38.69 -46.28
N ILE A 775 -4.62 37.40 -46.36
CA ILE A 775 -5.28 36.28 -45.69
C ILE A 775 -4.56 35.83 -44.42
N GLY A 776 -3.66 36.65 -43.86
CA GLY A 776 -3.03 36.36 -42.57
C GLY A 776 -1.91 35.31 -42.62
N LEU A 777 -1.47 34.90 -43.81
CA LEU A 777 -0.43 33.89 -44.02
C LEU A 777 0.90 34.52 -44.44
N ALA A 778 2.01 33.99 -43.94
CA ALA A 778 3.35 34.43 -44.33
C ALA A 778 3.67 34.04 -45.79
N PRO A 779 4.49 34.81 -46.52
CA PRO A 779 4.98 34.38 -47.82
C PRO A 779 5.77 33.06 -47.71
N GLY A 780 5.41 32.06 -48.49
CA GLY A 780 6.00 30.73 -48.41
C GLY A 780 5.28 29.69 -49.28
N VAL A 781 5.89 28.50 -49.37
CA VAL A 781 5.31 27.33 -50.04
C VAL A 781 4.60 26.48 -48.99
N TYR A 782 3.30 26.27 -49.18
CA TYR A 782 2.46 25.48 -48.28
C TYR A 782 2.12 24.15 -48.94
N ALA A 783 2.61 23.07 -48.34
CA ALA A 783 2.41 21.73 -48.84
C ALA A 783 1.10 21.10 -48.36
N GLY A 784 0.59 20.16 -49.16
CA GLY A 784 -0.57 19.34 -48.81
C GLY A 784 -0.20 18.13 -47.96
N THR A 785 -1.22 17.32 -47.68
CA THR A 785 -1.11 16.00 -47.07
C THR A 785 -1.60 14.94 -48.06
N TYR A 786 -1.17 13.70 -47.88
CA TYR A 786 -1.74 12.57 -48.61
C TYR A 786 -2.11 11.46 -47.62
N SER A 787 -3.03 10.59 -48.03
CA SER A 787 -3.46 9.45 -47.22
C SER A 787 -3.34 8.18 -48.04
N ILE A 788 -2.84 7.12 -47.42
CA ILE A 788 -2.85 5.77 -47.98
C ILE A 788 -3.99 5.03 -47.30
N ALA A 789 -4.94 4.54 -48.09
CA ALA A 789 -6.13 3.88 -47.60
C ALA A 789 -6.30 2.50 -48.25
N ALA A 790 -6.73 1.54 -47.43
CA ALA A 790 -7.21 0.24 -47.88
C ALA A 790 -8.46 0.42 -48.78
N THR A 791 -8.29 0.07 -50.06
CA THR A 791 -9.36 0.04 -51.06
C THR A 791 -9.78 -1.41 -51.27
N GLY A 792 -10.94 -1.79 -50.72
CA GLY A 792 -11.45 -3.16 -50.85
C GLY A 792 -12.00 -3.49 -52.23
N GLU A 793 -12.56 -4.69 -52.36
CA GLU A 793 -13.45 -5.04 -53.47
C GLU A 793 -14.57 -4.00 -53.60
N GLU A 794 -14.83 -3.59 -54.84
CA GLU A 794 -15.62 -2.38 -55.12
C GLU A 794 -17.11 -2.62 -54.83
N LYS A 795 -17.62 -3.86 -54.97
CA LYS A 795 -19.00 -4.30 -54.65
C LYS A 795 -19.09 -5.80 -54.32
N LEU A 796 -19.86 -6.16 -53.29
CA LEU A 796 -20.20 -7.53 -52.90
C LEU A 796 -21.69 -7.82 -53.15
N SER A 797 -22.02 -9.03 -53.59
CA SER A 797 -23.42 -9.48 -53.65
C SER A 797 -23.98 -9.81 -52.27
N SER A 798 -25.29 -10.06 -52.24
CA SER A 798 -25.96 -10.78 -51.15
C SER A 798 -25.45 -12.22 -50.99
N VAL A 799 -25.79 -12.84 -49.86
CA VAL A 799 -25.36 -14.19 -49.48
C VAL A 799 -26.11 -15.26 -50.28
N PHE A 800 -25.37 -16.23 -50.80
CA PHE A 800 -25.87 -17.45 -51.43
C PHE A 800 -25.58 -18.68 -50.55
N THR A 801 -26.55 -19.57 -50.44
CA THR A 801 -26.44 -20.81 -49.64
C THR A 801 -25.54 -21.86 -50.28
N SER A 802 -25.29 -21.79 -51.58
CA SER A 802 -24.33 -22.64 -52.28
C SER A 802 -23.85 -22.00 -53.58
N LYS A 803 -22.65 -22.38 -54.03
CA LYS A 803 -22.06 -21.94 -55.31
C LYS A 803 -22.88 -22.33 -56.56
N THR A 804 -23.80 -23.30 -56.42
CA THR A 804 -24.70 -23.80 -57.47
C THR A 804 -26.17 -23.44 -57.25
N GLN A 805 -26.48 -22.51 -56.33
CA GLN A 805 -27.84 -22.04 -56.09
C GLN A 805 -28.44 -21.41 -57.37
N ALA A 806 -29.62 -21.86 -57.78
CA ALA A 806 -30.32 -21.26 -58.93
C ALA A 806 -30.85 -19.87 -58.56
N LEU A 807 -30.47 -18.85 -59.35
CA LEU A 807 -30.80 -17.44 -59.15
C LEU A 807 -32.05 -17.02 -59.94
N ASN A 808 -32.39 -17.75 -61.02
CA ASN A 808 -33.52 -17.44 -61.88
C ASN A 808 -34.24 -18.71 -62.38
N ALA A 809 -34.39 -19.69 -61.48
CA ALA A 809 -35.09 -20.95 -61.72
C ALA A 809 -34.66 -21.71 -63.01
N GLY A 810 -33.36 -21.66 -63.35
CA GLY A 810 -32.79 -22.29 -64.54
C GLY A 810 -32.76 -21.42 -65.80
N SER A 811 -33.41 -20.24 -65.77
CA SER A 811 -33.53 -19.35 -66.93
C SER A 811 -32.38 -18.35 -67.02
N GLY A 812 -31.92 -18.06 -68.24
CA GLY A 812 -30.89 -17.04 -68.47
C GLY A 812 -31.37 -15.63 -68.14
N PHE A 813 -30.43 -14.73 -67.83
CA PHE A 813 -30.70 -13.32 -67.50
C PHE A 813 -29.53 -12.41 -67.91
N THR A 814 -29.66 -11.11 -67.70
CA THR A 814 -28.64 -10.12 -68.09
C THR A 814 -28.30 -9.22 -66.91
N LEU A 815 -26.99 -9.03 -66.69
CA LEU A 815 -26.44 -8.02 -65.79
C LEU A 815 -25.98 -6.81 -66.60
N ALA A 816 -26.38 -5.61 -66.19
CA ALA A 816 -25.91 -4.36 -66.77
C ALA A 816 -24.93 -3.68 -65.80
N ILE A 817 -23.70 -3.47 -66.26
CA ILE A 817 -22.61 -2.84 -65.51
C ILE A 817 -22.37 -1.43 -66.08
N THR A 818 -22.50 -0.40 -65.25
CA THR A 818 -22.36 1.01 -65.67
C THR A 818 -21.23 1.70 -64.90
N ARG A 819 -20.28 2.31 -65.61
CA ARG A 819 -19.11 3.01 -65.03
C ARG A 819 -19.22 4.52 -65.18
N GLY A 820 -19.32 5.26 -64.09
CA GLY A 820 -19.45 6.73 -64.13
C GLY A 820 -20.54 7.18 -65.12
N SER A 821 -20.16 7.99 -66.12
CA SER A 821 -21.07 8.48 -67.17
C SER A 821 -21.15 7.57 -68.41
N ASN A 822 -20.44 6.44 -68.44
CA ASN A 822 -20.35 5.56 -69.61
C ASN A 822 -21.65 4.76 -69.80
N PRO A 823 -22.02 4.40 -71.04
CA PRO A 823 -23.18 3.54 -71.28
C PRO A 823 -23.00 2.15 -70.66
N ALA A 824 -24.09 1.60 -70.13
CA ALA A 824 -24.13 0.29 -69.49
C ALA A 824 -23.67 -0.83 -70.43
N GLN A 825 -22.79 -1.70 -69.93
CA GLN A 825 -22.32 -2.91 -70.61
C GLN A 825 -23.11 -4.12 -70.13
N ASN A 826 -23.71 -4.86 -71.06
CA ASN A 826 -24.56 -6.00 -70.74
C ASN A 826 -23.77 -7.32 -70.75
N VAL A 827 -23.76 -8.02 -69.62
CA VAL A 827 -23.24 -9.38 -69.46
C VAL A 827 -24.41 -10.35 -69.51
N THR A 828 -24.38 -11.30 -70.45
CA THR A 828 -25.46 -12.30 -70.62
C THR A 828 -25.12 -13.60 -69.90
N ILE A 829 -26.01 -14.03 -69.01
CA ILE A 829 -25.93 -15.30 -68.30
C ILE A 829 -26.84 -16.29 -69.04
N ALA A 830 -26.25 -17.38 -69.55
CA ALA A 830 -26.97 -18.38 -70.33
C ALA A 830 -27.94 -19.20 -69.46
N ALA A 831 -29.00 -19.73 -70.08
CA ALA A 831 -29.91 -20.66 -69.40
C ALA A 831 -29.15 -21.93 -68.95
N GLY A 832 -29.38 -22.37 -67.71
CA GLY A 832 -28.62 -23.44 -67.06
C GLY A 832 -27.27 -23.02 -66.46
N SER A 833 -26.89 -21.74 -66.57
CA SER A 833 -25.73 -21.13 -65.89
C SER A 833 -26.17 -20.04 -64.90
N ASP A 834 -27.41 -20.10 -64.41
CA ASP A 834 -27.99 -19.14 -63.47
C ASP A 834 -27.58 -19.43 -62.02
N THR A 835 -26.30 -19.71 -61.79
CA THR A 835 -25.72 -19.96 -60.47
C THR A 835 -24.66 -18.92 -60.15
N PRO A 836 -24.25 -18.74 -58.87
CA PRO A 836 -23.12 -17.87 -58.54
C PRO A 836 -21.87 -18.15 -59.38
N GLU A 837 -21.49 -19.41 -59.56
CA GLU A 837 -20.38 -19.81 -60.45
C GLU A 837 -20.61 -19.42 -61.91
N GLY A 838 -21.84 -19.59 -62.42
CA GLY A 838 -22.19 -19.25 -63.79
C GLY A 838 -22.22 -17.74 -64.06
N VAL A 839 -22.64 -16.94 -63.07
CA VAL A 839 -22.54 -15.47 -63.10
C VAL A 839 -21.07 -15.03 -63.16
N ILE A 840 -20.22 -15.61 -62.32
CA ILE A 840 -18.79 -15.30 -62.29
C ILE A 840 -18.13 -15.62 -63.63
N ALA A 841 -18.41 -16.81 -64.19
CA ALA A 841 -17.88 -17.21 -65.49
C ALA A 841 -18.31 -16.24 -66.61
N ALA A 842 -19.57 -15.78 -66.60
CA ALA A 842 -20.08 -14.83 -67.60
C ALA A 842 -19.46 -13.44 -67.48
N ILE A 843 -19.27 -12.92 -66.26
CA ILE A 843 -18.61 -11.63 -66.02
C ILE A 843 -17.15 -11.69 -66.45
N ASN A 844 -16.40 -12.72 -66.02
CA ASN A 844 -15.00 -12.89 -66.38
C ASN A 844 -14.76 -13.05 -67.87
N ALA A 845 -15.66 -13.76 -68.58
CA ALA A 845 -15.61 -13.86 -70.05
C ALA A 845 -15.84 -12.51 -70.75
N SER A 846 -16.53 -11.56 -70.09
CA SER A 846 -16.84 -10.22 -70.61
C SER A 846 -15.88 -9.13 -70.10
N SER A 847 -14.89 -9.49 -69.27
CA SER A 847 -14.01 -8.57 -68.53
C SER A 847 -13.23 -7.58 -69.41
N ALA A 848 -12.88 -7.94 -70.65
CA ALA A 848 -12.20 -7.03 -71.58
C ALA A 848 -13.07 -5.85 -72.07
N THR A 849 -14.39 -5.92 -71.86
CA THR A 849 -15.36 -4.88 -72.29
C THR A 849 -16.03 -4.19 -71.12
N THR A 850 -16.22 -4.88 -70.00
CA THR A 850 -16.78 -4.31 -68.77
C THR A 850 -15.70 -3.69 -67.88
N ASP A 851 -14.43 -4.03 -68.10
CA ASP A 851 -13.31 -3.82 -67.18
C ASP A 851 -13.60 -4.33 -65.76
N VAL A 852 -14.58 -5.22 -65.58
CA VAL A 852 -14.94 -5.82 -64.29
C VAL A 852 -14.67 -7.32 -64.36
N LYS A 853 -14.05 -7.84 -63.31
CA LYS A 853 -13.88 -9.27 -63.07
C LYS A 853 -14.67 -9.66 -61.82
N ALA A 854 -14.96 -10.95 -61.70
CA ALA A 854 -15.72 -11.52 -60.62
C ALA A 854 -15.01 -12.72 -59.99
N THR A 855 -15.16 -12.88 -58.68
CA THR A 855 -14.64 -14.00 -57.89
C THR A 855 -15.75 -14.57 -57.01
N LEU A 856 -15.67 -15.87 -56.73
CA LEU A 856 -16.53 -16.50 -55.73
C LEU A 856 -15.82 -16.40 -54.40
N VAL A 857 -16.53 -15.94 -53.39
CA VAL A 857 -16.01 -15.76 -52.05
C VAL A 857 -16.80 -16.66 -51.10
N GLU A 858 -16.09 -17.33 -50.20
CA GLU A 858 -16.71 -18.05 -49.07
C GLU A 858 -16.93 -17.08 -47.90
N ASP A 859 -18.15 -17.05 -47.37
CA ASP A 859 -18.59 -16.23 -46.22
C ASP A 859 -19.18 -17.19 -45.16
N GLY A 860 -18.29 -17.77 -44.35
CA GLY A 860 -18.63 -18.86 -43.42
C GLY A 860 -19.11 -20.12 -44.15
N ALA A 861 -20.35 -20.56 -43.89
CA ALA A 861 -20.97 -21.69 -44.59
C ALA A 861 -21.69 -21.28 -45.89
N SER A 862 -21.56 -20.02 -46.31
CA SER A 862 -22.26 -19.43 -47.44
C SER A 862 -21.28 -18.86 -48.47
N PHE A 863 -21.79 -18.34 -49.59
CA PHE A 863 -21.00 -17.83 -50.70
C PHE A 863 -21.46 -16.44 -51.14
N ARG A 864 -20.56 -15.62 -51.64
CA ARG A 864 -20.87 -14.33 -52.28
C ARG A 864 -20.15 -14.21 -53.61
N ILE A 865 -20.65 -13.35 -54.48
CA ILE A 865 -19.92 -12.90 -55.66
C ILE A 865 -19.26 -11.57 -55.31
N ALA A 866 -17.97 -11.51 -55.54
CA ALA A 866 -17.16 -10.31 -55.42
C ALA A 866 -16.88 -9.73 -56.80
N LEU A 867 -17.00 -8.40 -56.94
CA LEU A 867 -16.69 -7.70 -58.19
C LEU A 867 -15.50 -6.76 -58.00
N HIS A 868 -14.55 -6.81 -58.93
CA HIS A 868 -13.34 -6.01 -58.91
C HIS A 868 -13.03 -5.39 -60.26
N ASN A 869 -12.32 -4.25 -60.23
CA ASN A 869 -11.84 -3.62 -61.44
C ASN A 869 -10.69 -4.43 -62.06
N ALA A 870 -10.78 -4.73 -63.35
CA ALA A 870 -9.81 -5.51 -64.10
C ALA A 870 -8.47 -4.78 -64.29
N ASN A 871 -8.47 -3.44 -64.22
CA ASN A 871 -7.32 -2.57 -64.52
C ASN A 871 -6.88 -1.68 -63.33
N GLY A 872 -7.43 -1.87 -62.12
CA GLY A 872 -7.02 -1.12 -60.93
C GLY A 872 -7.37 0.38 -60.89
N VAL A 873 -8.23 0.88 -61.78
CA VAL A 873 -8.65 2.30 -61.82
C VAL A 873 -9.87 2.53 -60.92
N VAL A 874 -9.87 3.55 -60.06
CA VAL A 874 -10.93 3.82 -59.06
C VAL A 874 -12.17 4.53 -59.64
N THR A 875 -12.80 3.98 -60.67
CA THR A 875 -14.11 4.48 -61.12
C THR A 875 -15.22 3.57 -60.65
N ASP A 876 -15.98 4.04 -59.65
CA ASP A 876 -17.16 3.36 -59.10
C ASP A 876 -18.11 2.90 -60.22
N PHE A 877 -18.62 1.67 -60.09
CA PHE A 877 -19.54 1.07 -61.04
C PHE A 877 -20.81 0.57 -60.36
N THR A 878 -21.91 0.67 -61.09
CA THR A 878 -23.21 0.16 -60.65
C THR A 878 -23.55 -1.11 -61.41
N VAL A 879 -24.19 -2.04 -60.70
CA VAL A 879 -24.68 -3.29 -61.27
C VAL A 879 -26.20 -3.27 -61.16
N SER A 880 -26.87 -3.74 -62.21
CA SER A 880 -28.30 -4.02 -62.17
C SER A 880 -28.58 -5.31 -62.92
N THR A 881 -29.65 -6.00 -62.55
CA THR A 881 -30.12 -7.22 -63.19
C THR A 881 -31.53 -7.03 -63.72
N ASN A 882 -31.88 -7.75 -64.79
CA ASN A 882 -33.25 -7.86 -65.28
C ASN A 882 -34.04 -9.00 -64.62
N VAL A 883 -33.48 -9.66 -63.60
CA VAL A 883 -34.17 -10.70 -62.83
C VAL A 883 -35.23 -10.05 -61.95
N SER A 884 -36.50 -10.26 -62.26
CA SER A 884 -37.63 -9.71 -61.49
C SER A 884 -38.09 -10.58 -60.32
N GLY A 885 -37.56 -11.79 -60.20
CA GLY A 885 -37.98 -12.80 -59.21
C GLY A 885 -36.97 -13.07 -58.10
N TYR A 886 -35.83 -12.38 -58.10
CA TYR A 886 -34.86 -12.50 -57.01
C TYR A 886 -35.36 -11.68 -55.83
N THR A 887 -35.49 -12.33 -54.68
CA THR A 887 -36.03 -11.70 -53.48
C THR A 887 -35.17 -12.01 -52.26
N GLN A 888 -34.84 -10.99 -51.49
CA GLN A 888 -34.17 -11.11 -50.20
C GLN A 888 -35.18 -11.08 -49.04
N VAL A 889 -34.78 -11.53 -47.86
CA VAL A 889 -35.59 -11.47 -46.63
C VAL A 889 -34.99 -10.40 -45.72
N ASP A 890 -35.76 -9.37 -45.36
CA ASP A 890 -35.31 -8.31 -44.45
C ASP A 890 -35.16 -8.81 -43.00
N SER A 891 -34.63 -7.96 -42.11
CA SER A 891 -34.41 -8.29 -40.69
C SER A 891 -35.69 -8.57 -39.89
N GLN A 892 -36.87 -8.37 -40.50
CA GLN A 892 -38.20 -8.59 -39.94
C GLN A 892 -38.90 -9.80 -40.59
N GLY A 893 -38.24 -10.50 -41.52
CA GLY A 893 -38.76 -11.69 -42.19
C GLY A 893 -39.59 -11.41 -43.45
N ASN A 894 -39.61 -10.18 -43.97
CA ASN A 894 -40.37 -9.83 -45.18
C ASN A 894 -39.55 -10.05 -46.45
N THR A 895 -40.21 -10.50 -47.50
CA THR A 895 -39.61 -10.74 -48.82
C THR A 895 -39.59 -9.46 -49.67
N VAL A 896 -38.41 -8.97 -50.03
CA VAL A 896 -38.19 -7.76 -50.84
C VAL A 896 -37.56 -8.13 -52.18
N VAL A 897 -38.07 -7.58 -53.29
CA VAL A 897 -37.48 -7.79 -54.63
C VAL A 897 -36.17 -7.02 -54.73
N ASP A 898 -35.11 -7.71 -55.14
CA ASP A 898 -33.78 -7.14 -55.31
C ASP A 898 -33.41 -7.16 -56.80
N THR A 899 -33.09 -5.98 -57.32
CA THR A 899 -32.82 -5.73 -58.74
C THR A 899 -31.34 -5.65 -59.08
N ASP A 900 -30.44 -5.93 -58.15
CA ASP A 900 -29.00 -5.95 -58.39
C ASP A 900 -28.24 -7.06 -57.67
N LEU A 901 -28.94 -8.08 -57.16
CA LEU A 901 -28.35 -9.20 -56.41
C LEU A 901 -27.64 -8.75 -55.12
N GLY A 902 -27.92 -7.54 -54.65
CA GLY A 902 -27.38 -6.93 -53.45
C GLY A 902 -26.04 -6.23 -53.67
N PHE A 903 -25.60 -6.08 -54.92
CA PHE A 903 -24.34 -5.39 -55.25
C PHE A 903 -24.38 -3.90 -54.88
N GLN A 904 -25.56 -3.28 -54.79
CA GLN A 904 -25.68 -1.89 -54.34
C GLN A 904 -26.22 -1.74 -52.92
N ASP A 905 -26.41 -2.85 -52.19
CA ASP A 905 -26.81 -2.79 -50.78
C ASP A 905 -25.71 -2.10 -49.96
N LEU A 906 -26.09 -1.06 -49.22
CA LEU A 906 -25.15 -0.28 -48.41
C LEU A 906 -24.43 -1.14 -47.36
N ASN A 907 -25.08 -2.20 -46.88
CA ASN A 907 -24.49 -3.16 -45.95
C ASN A 907 -23.43 -4.03 -46.64
N ASN A 908 -23.70 -4.52 -47.87
CA ASN A 908 -22.73 -5.33 -48.61
C ASN A 908 -21.54 -4.49 -49.09
N ALA A 909 -21.78 -3.23 -49.48
CA ALA A 909 -20.73 -2.27 -49.81
C ALA A 909 -19.76 -1.97 -48.64
N ARG A 910 -20.14 -2.33 -47.40
CA ARG A 910 -19.35 -2.11 -46.18
C ARG A 910 -18.63 -3.35 -45.65
N LEU A 911 -18.85 -4.54 -46.23
CA LEU A 911 -18.28 -5.81 -45.75
C LEU A 911 -16.83 -6.09 -46.21
N GLY A 912 -16.36 -5.46 -47.29
CA GLY A 912 -14.91 -5.28 -47.58
C GLY A 912 -14.05 -6.54 -47.72
N LEU A 913 -14.45 -7.54 -48.50
CA LEU A 913 -13.56 -8.67 -48.82
C LEU A 913 -12.37 -8.25 -49.70
N ASN A 914 -11.23 -8.93 -49.53
CA ASN A 914 -9.93 -8.55 -50.10
C ASN A 914 -9.46 -7.12 -49.79
N ARG A 915 -10.13 -6.44 -48.86
CA ARG A 915 -9.68 -5.18 -48.28
C ARG A 915 -8.59 -5.51 -47.26
N PRO A 916 -7.46 -4.78 -47.29
CA PRO A 916 -6.49 -4.90 -46.22
C PRO A 916 -7.13 -4.56 -44.87
N THR A 917 -7.12 -5.53 -43.97
CA THR A 917 -7.44 -5.34 -42.56
C THR A 917 -6.32 -4.57 -41.86
N GLU A 918 -5.12 -4.60 -42.44
CA GLU A 918 -3.97 -3.87 -41.96
C GLU A 918 -3.06 -3.41 -43.11
N ILE A 919 -2.52 -2.19 -42.98
CA ILE A 919 -1.47 -1.65 -43.85
C ILE A 919 -0.34 -1.07 -42.99
N SER A 920 0.90 -1.25 -43.43
CA SER A 920 2.07 -0.68 -42.75
C SER A 920 3.18 -0.25 -43.71
N LEU A 921 3.97 0.72 -43.26
CA LEU A 921 5.25 1.09 -43.86
C LEU A 921 6.35 0.78 -42.85
N THR A 922 7.25 -0.15 -43.15
CA THR A 922 8.34 -0.54 -42.25
C THR A 922 9.70 -0.20 -42.85
N LEU A 923 10.69 0.05 -42.00
CA LEU A 923 12.06 0.30 -42.46
C LEU A 923 12.67 -0.99 -43.01
N GLY A 924 13.25 -0.89 -44.22
CA GLY A 924 14.07 -1.94 -44.80
C GLY A 924 15.49 -1.95 -44.23
N SER A 925 16.33 -2.86 -44.71
CA SER A 925 17.70 -3.07 -44.19
C SER A 925 18.65 -1.86 -44.37
N THR A 926 18.32 -0.95 -45.29
CA THR A 926 19.06 0.30 -45.54
C THR A 926 18.29 1.55 -45.11
N GLY A 927 17.08 1.38 -44.56
CA GLY A 927 16.20 2.49 -44.18
C GLY A 927 16.61 3.15 -42.88
N VAL A 928 16.41 4.46 -42.80
CA VAL A 928 16.58 5.23 -41.56
C VAL A 928 15.27 5.96 -41.20
N PRO A 929 15.05 6.32 -39.92
CA PRO A 929 13.82 7.01 -39.51
C PRO A 929 13.52 8.30 -40.29
N ALA A 930 14.56 9.02 -40.72
CA ALA A 930 14.43 10.22 -41.54
C ALA A 930 13.81 9.95 -42.92
N ASP A 931 13.86 8.71 -43.44
CA ASP A 931 13.20 8.35 -44.70
C ASP A 931 11.67 8.34 -44.55
N LEU A 932 11.15 7.82 -43.44
CA LEU A 932 9.72 7.97 -43.09
C LEU A 932 9.35 9.44 -42.86
N GLY A 933 10.24 10.21 -42.22
CA GLY A 933 10.09 11.66 -42.07
C GLY A 933 9.97 12.39 -43.41
N ARG A 934 10.74 11.99 -44.43
CA ARG A 934 10.64 12.51 -45.82
C ARG A 934 9.30 12.17 -46.47
N LEU A 935 8.75 11.00 -46.16
CA LEU A 935 7.42 10.59 -46.59
C LEU A 935 6.32 11.27 -45.75
N GLY A 936 6.65 12.01 -44.69
CA GLY A 936 5.68 12.70 -43.84
C GLY A 936 5.05 11.80 -42.77
N PHE A 937 5.71 10.71 -42.40
CA PHE A 937 5.30 9.80 -41.32
C PHE A 937 6.30 9.82 -40.17
N ALA A 938 5.79 9.65 -38.94
CA ALA A 938 6.62 9.44 -37.77
C ALA A 938 7.02 7.95 -37.67
N THR A 939 8.17 7.68 -37.05
CA THR A 939 8.68 6.31 -36.89
C THR A 939 8.20 5.73 -35.57
N GLU A 940 7.39 4.69 -35.65
CA GLU A 940 6.83 3.92 -34.55
C GLU A 940 7.67 2.67 -34.29
N VAL A 941 7.93 2.38 -33.02
CA VAL A 941 8.43 1.07 -32.56
C VAL A 941 7.22 0.16 -32.36
N ILE A 942 7.12 -0.85 -33.21
CA ILE A 942 6.01 -1.80 -33.25
C ILE A 942 6.51 -3.10 -32.62
N ILE A 943 5.92 -3.48 -31.49
CA ILE A 943 6.19 -4.76 -30.83
C ILE A 943 5.01 -5.68 -31.14
N ASP A 944 5.27 -6.84 -31.73
CA ASP A 944 4.22 -7.81 -32.02
C ASP A 944 3.85 -8.60 -30.75
N GLY A 945 2.58 -8.58 -30.37
CA GLY A 945 2.09 -9.20 -29.13
C GLY A 945 2.47 -8.47 -27.83
N PRO A 946 2.33 -9.14 -26.66
CA PRO A 946 2.80 -8.62 -25.38
C PRO A 946 4.33 -8.53 -25.35
N ALA A 947 4.88 -7.47 -24.76
CA ALA A 947 6.33 -7.34 -24.59
C ALA A 947 6.93 -8.55 -23.84
N ALA A 948 7.84 -9.30 -24.46
CA ALA A 948 8.36 -10.54 -23.88
C ALA A 948 9.36 -10.33 -22.74
N ASP A 949 10.00 -9.16 -22.67
CA ASP A 949 10.91 -8.74 -21.59
C ASP A 949 10.80 -7.22 -21.36
N ASP A 950 11.51 -6.70 -20.35
CA ASP A 950 11.63 -5.27 -20.11
C ASP A 950 12.54 -4.63 -21.17
N TYR A 951 11.98 -3.75 -22.00
CA TYR A 951 12.69 -3.05 -23.07
C TYR A 951 13.00 -1.60 -22.70
N ALA A 952 14.27 -1.22 -22.85
CA ALA A 952 14.74 0.16 -22.86
C ALA A 952 14.92 0.64 -24.30
N ILE A 953 14.12 1.64 -24.67
CA ILE A 953 14.22 2.30 -25.97
C ILE A 953 15.06 3.56 -25.82
N PHE A 954 16.16 3.64 -26.55
CA PHE A 954 17.05 4.79 -26.63
C PHE A 954 16.82 5.54 -27.93
N LEU A 955 17.02 6.86 -27.85
CA LEU A 955 17.11 7.73 -29.00
C LEU A 955 18.51 8.33 -29.03
N THR A 956 19.25 8.03 -30.10
CA THR A 956 20.62 8.49 -30.36
C THR A 956 20.60 9.51 -31.49
N GLY A 957 21.59 10.42 -31.57
CA GLY A 957 21.64 11.49 -32.59
C GLY A 957 21.74 12.87 -31.93
N THR A 958 21.25 13.91 -32.59
CA THR A 958 21.28 15.29 -32.04
C THR A 958 19.90 15.93 -31.89
N GLY A 959 19.75 16.80 -30.88
CA GLY A 959 18.51 17.55 -30.66
C GLY A 959 17.47 16.84 -29.78
N SER A 960 16.20 16.98 -30.16
CA SER A 960 15.05 16.44 -29.45
C SER A 960 13.94 16.09 -30.42
N VAL A 961 13.15 15.06 -30.09
CA VAL A 961 12.06 14.55 -30.90
C VAL A 961 10.80 14.48 -30.07
N ASP A 962 9.69 14.94 -30.63
CA ASP A 962 8.38 14.75 -30.00
C ASP A 962 7.93 13.30 -30.19
N ALA A 963 7.45 12.69 -29.11
CA ALA A 963 7.03 11.31 -29.11
C ALA A 963 5.62 11.13 -28.52
N LEU A 964 4.89 10.19 -29.11
CA LEU A 964 3.61 9.71 -28.60
C LEU A 964 3.80 8.28 -28.08
N LEU A 965 3.57 8.11 -26.79
CA LEU A 965 3.67 6.85 -26.08
C LEU A 965 2.28 6.30 -25.86
N GLY A 966 2.07 5.01 -26.14
CA GLY A 966 0.78 4.36 -25.94
C GLY A 966 0.91 2.89 -25.57
N ALA A 967 -0.11 2.38 -24.91
CA ALA A 967 -0.33 0.95 -24.73
C ALA A 967 -1.84 0.67 -24.79
N ASP A 968 -2.20 -0.49 -25.33
CA ASP A 968 -3.59 -0.90 -25.38
C ASP A 968 -4.11 -1.28 -23.99
N LYS A 969 -5.44 -1.33 -23.85
CA LYS A 969 -6.07 -1.77 -22.61
C LYS A 969 -5.83 -3.26 -22.44
N ALA A 970 -5.32 -3.68 -21.28
CA ALA A 970 -5.20 -5.09 -20.97
C ALA A 970 -6.57 -5.69 -20.62
N THR A 971 -6.89 -6.87 -21.17
CA THR A 971 -8.12 -7.63 -20.84
C THR A 971 -8.02 -8.37 -19.51
N ALA A 972 -6.80 -8.56 -18.98
CA ALA A 972 -6.47 -9.05 -17.64
C ALA A 972 -5.15 -8.42 -17.18
N GLU A 973 -4.93 -8.24 -15.88
CA GLU A 973 -3.61 -7.84 -15.37
C GLU A 973 -2.60 -8.96 -15.61
N THR A 974 -1.80 -8.86 -16.67
CA THR A 974 -0.58 -9.64 -16.85
C THR A 974 0.51 -9.07 -15.95
N SER A 975 0.39 -9.29 -14.64
CA SER A 975 1.51 -9.12 -13.71
C SER A 975 2.61 -10.13 -14.04
N VAL A 976 3.86 -9.83 -13.70
CA VAL A 976 5.01 -10.75 -13.74
C VAL A 976 4.55 -12.13 -13.22
N SER A 977 4.45 -13.10 -14.13
CA SER A 977 3.98 -14.44 -13.80
C SER A 977 5.07 -15.13 -13.00
N TYR A 978 4.78 -15.40 -11.73
CA TYR A 978 5.56 -16.31 -10.91
C TYR A 978 4.71 -17.57 -10.66
N PRO A 979 5.26 -18.80 -10.75
CA PRO A 979 6.67 -19.15 -10.98
C PRO A 979 7.21 -18.65 -12.32
N ALA A 980 8.50 -18.30 -12.33
CA ALA A 980 9.19 -17.85 -13.53
C ALA A 980 9.19 -18.95 -14.60
N ASP A 981 9.20 -18.56 -15.88
CA ASP A 981 9.31 -19.52 -16.97
C ASP A 981 10.59 -20.34 -16.86
N THR A 982 10.58 -21.57 -17.39
CA THR A 982 11.74 -22.47 -17.29
C THR A 982 12.95 -21.89 -18.00
N PHE A 983 14.06 -21.74 -17.27
CA PHE A 983 15.34 -21.26 -17.81
C PHE A 983 16.50 -22.17 -17.41
N GLU A 984 17.56 -22.16 -18.21
CA GLU A 984 18.79 -22.91 -17.97
C GLU A 984 19.95 -21.95 -17.73
N VAL A 985 20.74 -22.22 -16.70
CA VAL A 985 22.03 -21.56 -16.46
C VAL A 985 23.14 -22.49 -16.91
N THR A 986 23.91 -22.07 -17.90
CA THR A 986 25.06 -22.83 -18.44
C THR A 986 26.37 -22.10 -18.14
N PHE A 987 27.31 -22.77 -17.50
CA PHE A 987 28.66 -22.25 -17.27
C PHE A 987 29.55 -22.50 -18.49
N THR A 988 29.82 -21.46 -19.26
CA THR A 988 30.76 -21.56 -20.40
C THR A 988 32.22 -21.63 -19.93
N SER A 989 32.50 -21.09 -18.75
CA SER A 989 33.77 -21.21 -18.02
C SER A 989 33.52 -21.04 -16.51
N ALA A 990 34.55 -21.24 -15.69
CA ALA A 990 34.46 -21.04 -14.24
C ALA A 990 34.12 -19.59 -13.83
N SER A 991 34.19 -18.62 -14.75
CA SER A 991 33.91 -17.20 -14.48
C SER A 991 32.87 -16.58 -15.41
N VAL A 992 32.21 -17.36 -16.27
CA VAL A 992 31.22 -16.85 -17.24
C VAL A 992 30.08 -17.86 -17.40
N TYR A 993 28.85 -17.38 -17.25
CA TYR A 993 27.64 -18.16 -17.47
C TYR A 993 26.67 -17.45 -18.42
N THR A 994 25.83 -18.24 -19.07
CA THR A 994 24.71 -17.80 -19.89
C THR A 994 23.40 -18.25 -19.27
N ILE A 995 22.39 -17.41 -19.34
CA ILE A 995 21.01 -17.76 -19.02
C ILE A 995 20.27 -17.95 -20.34
N LYS A 996 19.55 -19.06 -20.47
CA LYS A 996 18.83 -19.44 -21.67
C LYS A 996 17.37 -19.74 -21.33
N ASP A 997 16.45 -19.16 -22.10
CA ASP A 997 15.04 -19.54 -22.08
C ASP A 997 14.87 -20.87 -22.84
N ILE A 998 14.27 -21.87 -22.19
CA ILE A 998 14.16 -23.21 -22.79
C ILE A 998 13.03 -23.27 -23.84
N ALA A 999 11.98 -22.46 -23.68
CA ALA A 999 10.82 -22.52 -24.58
C ALA A 999 11.17 -22.02 -25.98
N THR A 1000 11.97 -20.95 -26.07
CA THR A 1000 12.34 -20.29 -27.34
C THR A 1000 13.79 -20.51 -27.75
N ASP A 1001 14.56 -21.31 -27.00
CA ASP A 1001 16.00 -21.54 -27.23
C ASP A 1001 16.87 -20.26 -27.18
N THR A 1002 16.35 -19.16 -26.61
CA THR A 1002 16.95 -17.82 -26.63
C THR A 1002 17.93 -17.63 -25.46
N ILE A 1003 19.14 -17.13 -25.74
CA ILE A 1003 20.09 -16.69 -24.71
C ILE A 1003 19.70 -15.29 -24.24
N VAL A 1004 19.15 -15.21 -23.04
CA VAL A 1004 18.60 -13.97 -22.46
C VAL A 1004 19.65 -13.11 -21.75
N ALA A 1005 20.72 -13.72 -21.25
CA ALA A 1005 21.81 -13.00 -20.60
C ALA A 1005 23.15 -13.75 -20.69
N THR A 1006 24.26 -13.02 -20.79
CA THR A 1006 25.62 -13.53 -20.58
C THR A 1006 26.30 -12.69 -19.50
N ARG A 1007 26.78 -13.33 -18.43
CA ARG A 1007 27.27 -12.64 -17.24
C ARG A 1007 28.57 -13.26 -16.72
N ASN A 1008 29.36 -12.45 -16.01
CA ASN A 1008 30.51 -12.95 -15.26
C ASN A 1008 30.04 -13.58 -13.94
N TYR A 1009 30.72 -14.64 -13.53
CA TYR A 1009 30.52 -15.29 -12.24
C TYR A 1009 31.70 -15.01 -11.31
N THR A 1010 31.40 -14.56 -10.10
CA THR A 1010 32.36 -14.49 -8.99
C THR A 1010 32.04 -15.62 -8.02
N ALA A 1011 33.05 -16.35 -7.57
CA ALA A 1011 32.86 -17.45 -6.62
C ALA A 1011 32.16 -16.97 -5.34
N GLY A 1012 31.06 -17.64 -4.97
CA GLY A 1012 30.26 -17.32 -3.80
C GLY A 1012 29.24 -16.19 -4.00
N GLU A 1013 29.11 -15.62 -5.20
CA GLU A 1013 28.02 -14.69 -5.53
C GLU A 1013 26.78 -15.43 -6.03
N ASP A 1014 25.61 -14.92 -5.65
CA ASP A 1014 24.33 -15.49 -6.08
C ASP A 1014 24.00 -15.08 -7.52
N ILE A 1015 23.44 -15.99 -8.32
CA ILE A 1015 22.89 -15.67 -9.63
C ILE A 1015 21.42 -15.27 -9.47
N THR A 1016 21.02 -14.10 -9.98
CA THR A 1016 19.63 -13.62 -9.90
C THR A 1016 18.98 -13.47 -11.26
N TYR A 1017 17.79 -14.05 -11.46
CA TYR A 1017 17.03 -13.94 -12.70
C TYR A 1017 15.54 -14.20 -12.46
N GLN A 1018 14.66 -13.40 -13.07
CA GLN A 1018 13.19 -13.48 -12.94
C GLN A 1018 12.67 -13.67 -11.50
N GLY A 1019 13.24 -12.95 -10.53
CA GLY A 1019 12.82 -13.04 -9.11
C GLY A 1019 13.33 -14.28 -8.36
N VAL A 1020 14.18 -15.10 -8.98
CA VAL A 1020 14.83 -16.26 -8.38
C VAL A 1020 16.30 -15.96 -8.12
N ARG A 1021 16.81 -16.45 -7.01
CA ARG A 1021 18.22 -16.44 -6.62
C ARG A 1021 18.75 -17.87 -6.59
N LEU A 1022 19.73 -18.17 -7.43
CA LEU A 1022 20.50 -19.40 -7.44
C LEU A 1022 21.76 -19.22 -6.62
N MET A 1023 22.00 -20.15 -5.70
CA MET A 1023 23.18 -20.20 -4.85
C MET A 1023 23.89 -21.53 -5.10
N PHE A 1024 25.22 -21.49 -5.21
CA PHE A 1024 26.04 -22.69 -5.39
C PHE A 1024 26.93 -22.90 -4.17
N ASP A 1025 27.14 -24.16 -3.79
CA ASP A 1025 28.00 -24.53 -2.67
C ASP A 1025 29.51 -24.48 -3.02
N ASP A 1026 29.86 -24.62 -4.30
CA ASP A 1026 31.20 -24.39 -4.86
C ASP A 1026 31.13 -23.79 -6.28
N ILE A 1027 32.25 -23.69 -7.01
CA ILE A 1027 32.33 -23.09 -8.35
C ILE A 1027 32.02 -24.15 -9.42
N PRO A 1028 30.95 -24.02 -10.24
CA PRO A 1028 30.67 -24.93 -11.34
C PRO A 1028 31.77 -24.95 -12.41
N ALA A 1029 31.96 -26.10 -13.06
CA ALA A 1029 32.93 -26.29 -14.13
C ALA A 1029 32.40 -25.80 -15.49
N SER A 1030 33.31 -25.62 -16.45
CA SER A 1030 32.95 -25.31 -17.83
C SER A 1030 32.16 -26.47 -18.45
N GLY A 1031 30.97 -26.18 -18.98
CA GLY A 1031 30.02 -27.14 -19.52
C GLY A 1031 28.93 -27.57 -18.56
N ASP A 1032 28.98 -27.18 -17.28
CA ASP A 1032 27.94 -27.51 -16.32
C ASP A 1032 26.67 -26.67 -16.58
N THR A 1033 25.52 -27.30 -16.41
CA THR A 1033 24.18 -26.75 -16.69
C THR A 1033 23.26 -26.98 -15.49
N TYR A 1034 22.37 -26.02 -15.23
CA TYR A 1034 21.38 -26.08 -14.17
C TYR A 1034 20.05 -25.57 -14.72
N THR A 1035 19.08 -26.46 -14.86
CA THR A 1035 17.72 -26.11 -15.29
C THR A 1035 16.90 -25.69 -14.08
N VAL A 1036 16.29 -24.52 -14.17
CA VAL A 1036 15.43 -23.94 -13.15
C VAL A 1036 14.02 -23.89 -13.70
N GLU A 1037 13.10 -24.61 -13.07
CA GLU A 1037 11.74 -24.76 -13.59
C GLU A 1037 10.68 -24.60 -12.49
N PRO A 1038 9.45 -24.19 -12.87
CA PRO A 1038 8.29 -24.28 -12.00
C PRO A 1038 8.08 -25.69 -11.45
N ASN A 1039 7.94 -25.82 -10.14
CA ASN A 1039 7.67 -27.11 -9.49
C ASN A 1039 6.16 -27.43 -9.47
N LEU A 1040 5.47 -27.27 -10.61
CA LEU A 1040 4.01 -27.37 -10.73
C LEU A 1040 3.45 -28.75 -10.37
N ASP A 1041 4.27 -29.79 -10.44
CA ASP A 1041 3.89 -31.16 -10.09
C ASP A 1041 3.97 -31.42 -8.56
N GLY A 1042 4.55 -30.50 -7.79
CA GLY A 1042 4.75 -30.61 -6.35
C GLY A 1042 5.46 -31.91 -5.93
N VAL A 1043 6.22 -32.54 -6.84
CA VAL A 1043 6.77 -33.87 -6.61
C VAL A 1043 8.14 -33.78 -5.94
N GLY A 1044 8.26 -34.42 -4.77
CA GLY A 1044 9.55 -34.80 -4.19
C GLY A 1044 10.36 -33.68 -3.56
N ASN A 1045 9.78 -32.49 -3.38
CA ASN A 1045 10.44 -31.36 -2.72
C ASN A 1045 9.68 -30.97 -1.44
N ASN A 1046 10.40 -30.94 -0.31
CA ASN A 1046 9.95 -30.60 1.04
C ASN A 1046 10.61 -29.32 1.59
N GLU A 1047 11.31 -28.54 0.75
CA GLU A 1047 12.10 -27.37 1.12
C GLU A 1047 11.29 -26.33 1.90
N ASN A 1048 10.00 -26.15 1.59
CA ASN A 1048 9.20 -25.18 2.33
C ASN A 1048 8.94 -25.63 3.78
N MET A 1049 8.79 -26.94 4.01
CA MET A 1049 8.73 -27.49 5.37
C MET A 1049 10.10 -27.46 6.04
N LEU A 1050 11.19 -27.68 5.31
CA LEU A 1050 12.56 -27.52 5.84
C LEU A 1050 12.81 -26.08 6.31
N ALA A 1051 12.41 -25.09 5.51
CA ALA A 1051 12.49 -23.68 5.90
C ALA A 1051 11.65 -23.39 7.16
N LEU A 1052 10.47 -23.99 7.28
CA LEU A 1052 9.64 -23.86 8.48
C LEU A 1052 10.25 -24.53 9.72
N ILE A 1053 10.94 -25.66 9.55
CA ILE A 1053 11.68 -26.31 10.65
C ILE A 1053 12.86 -25.43 11.09
N ASP A 1054 13.57 -24.83 10.14
CA ASP A 1054 14.70 -23.95 10.43
C ASP A 1054 14.25 -22.65 11.12
N LEU A 1055 13.07 -22.11 10.78
CA LEU A 1055 12.44 -21.02 11.52
C LEU A 1055 12.34 -21.30 13.03
N GLY A 1056 12.07 -22.55 13.43
CA GLY A 1056 12.01 -22.94 14.84
C GLY A 1056 13.38 -22.88 15.56
N LYS A 1057 14.47 -22.94 14.80
CA LYS A 1057 15.86 -22.89 15.29
C LYS A 1057 16.47 -21.49 15.21
N GLU A 1058 15.87 -20.58 14.45
CA GLU A 1058 16.42 -19.25 14.21
C GLU A 1058 16.26 -18.30 15.42
N PRO A 1059 17.31 -17.52 15.78
CA PRO A 1059 17.29 -16.59 16.90
C PRO A 1059 16.64 -15.24 16.54
N LEU A 1060 15.35 -15.24 16.18
CA LEU A 1060 14.65 -14.05 15.64
C LEU A 1060 14.17 -13.05 16.71
N ILE A 1061 13.86 -13.50 17.92
CA ILE A 1061 13.34 -12.63 18.97
C ILE A 1061 14.47 -12.28 19.93
N SER A 1062 15.06 -11.08 19.77
CA SER A 1062 16.16 -10.60 20.61
C SER A 1062 17.35 -11.58 20.67
N GLY A 1063 17.64 -12.29 19.57
CA GLY A 1063 18.70 -13.29 19.52
C GLY A 1063 18.31 -14.66 20.11
N GLN A 1064 17.02 -14.92 20.35
CA GLN A 1064 16.50 -16.18 20.88
C GLN A 1064 15.47 -16.81 19.93
N THR A 1065 15.31 -18.14 20.01
CA THR A 1065 14.23 -18.86 19.32
C THR A 1065 12.88 -18.55 19.96
N PHE A 1066 11.77 -18.84 19.28
CA PHE A 1066 10.42 -18.58 19.82
C PHE A 1066 10.19 -19.25 21.19
N SER A 1067 10.53 -20.54 21.33
CA SER A 1067 10.38 -21.27 22.59
C SER A 1067 11.33 -20.79 23.69
N ALA A 1068 12.52 -20.29 23.33
CA ALA A 1068 13.43 -19.66 24.29
C ALA A 1068 12.90 -18.30 24.78
N ALA A 1069 12.43 -17.46 23.87
CA ALA A 1069 11.84 -16.16 24.19
C ALA A 1069 10.61 -16.28 25.11
N TYR A 1070 9.73 -17.26 24.88
CA TYR A 1070 8.62 -17.54 25.79
C TYR A 1070 9.11 -17.96 27.19
N ARG A 1071 10.10 -18.87 27.25
CA ARG A 1071 10.66 -19.32 28.54
C ARG A 1071 11.34 -18.18 29.30
N ASP A 1072 12.01 -17.27 28.61
CA ASP A 1072 12.61 -16.07 29.20
C ASP A 1072 11.54 -15.12 29.77
N LEU A 1073 10.39 -14.99 29.10
CA LEU A 1073 9.25 -14.22 29.61
C LEU A 1073 8.71 -14.80 30.94
N VAL A 1074 8.59 -16.13 31.02
CA VAL A 1074 8.19 -16.83 32.25
C VAL A 1074 9.26 -16.68 33.34
N ALA A 1075 10.53 -16.90 33.01
CA ALA A 1075 11.65 -16.78 33.94
C ALA A 1075 11.78 -15.36 34.50
N GLY A 1076 11.61 -14.33 33.67
CA GLY A 1076 11.63 -12.93 34.08
C GLY A 1076 10.48 -12.60 35.05
N THR A 1077 9.29 -13.18 34.84
CA THR A 1077 8.17 -13.06 35.77
C THR A 1077 8.47 -13.77 37.10
N GLY A 1078 9.00 -14.99 37.05
CA GLY A 1078 9.46 -15.75 38.21
C GLY A 1078 10.53 -15.04 39.04
N SER A 1079 11.52 -14.45 38.38
CA SER A 1079 12.57 -13.68 39.06
C SER A 1079 12.02 -12.45 39.78
N ARG A 1080 11.03 -11.75 39.20
CA ARG A 1080 10.41 -10.58 39.83
C ARG A 1080 9.52 -10.97 41.01
N ALA A 1081 8.76 -12.07 40.89
CA ALA A 1081 8.00 -12.62 42.00
C ALA A 1081 8.90 -12.99 43.18
N ASN A 1082 9.99 -13.73 42.91
CA ASN A 1082 10.95 -14.13 43.93
C ASN A 1082 11.67 -12.93 44.58
N LEU A 1083 12.01 -11.90 43.79
CA LEU A 1083 12.57 -10.65 44.32
C LEU A 1083 11.56 -9.91 45.23
N ALA A 1084 10.27 -9.89 44.86
CA ALA A 1084 9.22 -9.33 45.68
C ALA A 1084 9.03 -10.13 46.99
N GLU A 1085 9.09 -11.46 46.95
CA GLU A 1085 9.06 -12.31 48.14
C GLU A 1085 10.24 -12.03 49.08
N LEU A 1086 11.46 -11.99 48.55
CA LEU A 1086 12.65 -11.65 49.33
C LEU A 1086 12.54 -10.24 49.95
N SER A 1087 12.00 -9.28 49.19
CA SER A 1087 11.81 -7.91 49.66
C SER A 1087 10.72 -7.82 50.74
N ARG A 1088 9.62 -8.56 50.59
CA ARG A 1088 8.59 -8.72 51.63
C ARG A 1088 9.19 -9.29 52.91
N ASP A 1089 10.00 -10.34 52.82
CA ASP A 1089 10.62 -10.97 53.98
C ASP A 1089 11.57 -9.98 54.71
N ALA A 1090 12.36 -9.23 53.96
CA ALA A 1090 13.21 -8.17 54.51
C ALA A 1090 12.40 -7.04 55.17
N MET A 1091 11.32 -6.59 54.52
CA MET A 1091 10.44 -5.56 55.05
C MET A 1091 9.63 -6.04 56.27
N THR A 1092 9.35 -7.34 56.37
CA THR A 1092 8.71 -7.94 57.55
C THR A 1092 9.61 -7.77 58.76
N VAL A 1093 10.91 -8.03 58.63
CA VAL A 1093 11.87 -7.81 59.73
C VAL A 1093 11.92 -6.33 60.16
N ILE A 1094 11.89 -5.40 59.20
CA ILE A 1094 11.89 -3.95 59.49
C ILE A 1094 10.58 -3.55 60.18
N HIS A 1095 9.44 -4.06 59.71
CA HIS A 1095 8.13 -3.86 60.33
C HIS A 1095 8.12 -4.37 61.77
N ASP A 1096 8.54 -5.61 62.00
CA ASP A 1096 8.54 -6.24 63.33
C ASP A 1096 9.48 -5.51 64.29
N GLN A 1097 10.62 -5.04 63.80
CA GLN A 1097 11.52 -4.21 64.59
C GLN A 1097 10.90 -2.85 64.94
N ALA A 1098 10.21 -2.20 63.99
CA ALA A 1098 9.52 -0.94 64.25
C ALA A 1098 8.35 -1.13 65.25
N GLU A 1099 7.60 -2.23 65.13
CA GLU A 1099 6.53 -2.60 66.04
C GLU A 1099 7.06 -2.90 67.44
N ALA A 1100 8.14 -3.68 67.56
CA ALA A 1100 8.79 -3.98 68.83
C ALA A 1100 9.35 -2.70 69.49
N SER A 1101 9.99 -1.81 68.73
CA SER A 1101 10.48 -0.53 69.22
C SER A 1101 9.34 0.36 69.74
N LYS A 1102 8.22 0.42 69.02
CA LYS A 1102 7.01 1.09 69.49
C LYS A 1102 6.50 0.45 70.79
N GLN A 1103 6.30 -0.87 70.81
CA GLN A 1103 5.73 -1.57 71.96
C GLN A 1103 6.60 -1.42 73.22
N SER A 1104 7.91 -1.37 73.07
CA SER A 1104 8.85 -1.11 74.17
C SER A 1104 8.70 0.30 74.75
N ALA A 1105 8.48 1.32 73.91
CA ALA A 1105 8.42 2.72 74.33
C ALA A 1105 7.02 3.17 74.81
N VAL A 1106 5.96 2.73 74.13
CA VAL A 1106 4.58 3.21 74.37
C VAL A 1106 3.59 2.11 74.79
N GLY A 1107 4.02 0.85 74.77
CA GLY A 1107 3.21 -0.28 75.19
C GLY A 1107 3.06 -0.40 76.71
N VAL A 1108 2.09 -1.21 77.13
CA VAL A 1108 1.83 -1.48 78.54
C VAL A 1108 2.74 -2.63 79.01
N ASN A 1109 3.68 -2.33 79.91
CA ASN A 1109 4.49 -3.34 80.56
C ASN A 1109 3.81 -3.78 81.88
N LEU A 1110 3.34 -5.03 81.92
CA LEU A 1110 2.59 -5.56 83.08
C LEU A 1110 3.39 -5.52 84.39
N ASP A 1111 4.71 -5.71 84.33
CA ASP A 1111 5.56 -5.71 85.52
C ASP A 1111 5.74 -4.29 86.06
N GLU A 1112 5.92 -3.30 85.17
CA GLU A 1112 5.97 -1.88 85.55
C GLU A 1112 4.62 -1.40 86.09
N GLU A 1113 3.51 -1.71 85.40
CA GLU A 1113 2.18 -1.33 85.86
C GLU A 1113 1.83 -2.01 87.19
N ALA A 1114 2.24 -3.26 87.43
CA ALA A 1114 2.04 -3.94 88.71
C ALA A 1114 2.86 -3.28 89.85
N ALA A 1115 4.10 -2.91 89.59
CA ALA A 1115 4.93 -2.18 90.54
C ALA A 1115 4.35 -0.79 90.85
N ASP A 1116 3.90 -0.06 89.81
CA ASP A 1116 3.22 1.22 89.94
C ASP A 1116 1.90 1.10 90.69
N LEU A 1117 1.12 0.05 90.45
CA LEU A 1117 -0.12 -0.23 91.18
C LEU A 1117 0.14 -0.39 92.67
N ILE A 1118 1.16 -1.17 93.06
CA ILE A 1118 1.56 -1.33 94.47
C ILE A 1118 2.04 0.01 95.04
N ARG A 1119 2.87 0.76 94.30
CA ARG A 1119 3.38 2.08 94.71
C ARG A 1119 2.25 3.07 94.96
N PHE A 1120 1.28 3.17 94.04
CA PHE A 1120 0.13 4.05 94.18
C PHE A 1120 -0.84 3.57 95.27
N GLN A 1121 -0.99 2.26 95.51
CA GLN A 1121 -1.78 1.73 96.62
C GLN A 1121 -1.19 2.13 97.97
N GLN A 1122 0.14 1.99 98.13
CA GLN A 1122 0.85 2.41 99.34
C GLN A 1122 0.77 3.93 99.54
N ALA A 1123 0.97 4.71 98.48
CA ALA A 1123 0.88 6.17 98.54
C ALA A 1123 -0.54 6.67 98.85
N TYR A 1124 -1.57 6.04 98.30
CA TYR A 1124 -2.97 6.31 98.62
C TYR A 1124 -3.29 6.00 100.10
N GLN A 1125 -2.86 4.85 100.62
CA GLN A 1125 -3.04 4.49 102.03
C GLN A 1125 -2.32 5.46 102.98
N ALA A 1126 -1.09 5.86 102.64
CA ALA A 1126 -0.33 6.83 103.42
C ALA A 1126 -1.02 8.21 103.42
N ALA A 1127 -1.49 8.70 102.27
CA ALA A 1127 -2.22 9.97 102.17
C ALA A 1127 -3.55 9.93 102.93
N ALA A 1128 -4.27 8.81 102.90
CA ALA A 1128 -5.49 8.60 103.67
C ALA A 1128 -5.22 8.57 105.19
N GLN A 1129 -4.11 7.98 105.65
CA GLN A 1129 -3.69 8.02 107.05
C GLN A 1129 -3.33 9.44 107.52
N VAL A 1130 -2.72 10.27 106.65
CA VAL A 1130 -2.46 11.70 106.94
C VAL A 1130 -3.77 12.45 107.15
N ILE A 1131 -4.79 12.24 106.30
CA ILE A 1131 -6.12 12.83 106.49
C ILE A 1131 -6.74 12.38 107.81
N GLN A 1132 -6.68 11.08 108.15
CA GLN A 1132 -7.21 10.56 109.41
C GLN A 1132 -6.47 11.12 110.63
N MET A 1133 -5.15 11.28 110.56
CA MET A 1133 -4.34 11.85 111.63
C MET A 1133 -4.65 13.36 111.79
N SER A 1134 -4.80 14.09 110.69
CA SER A 1134 -5.21 15.50 110.72
C SER A 1134 -6.62 15.68 111.29
N GLN A 1135 -7.58 14.80 110.96
CA GLN A 1135 -8.91 14.78 111.59
C GLN A 1135 -8.82 14.51 113.08
N ARG A 1136 -8.03 13.51 113.51
CA ARG A 1136 -7.79 13.26 114.94
C ARG A 1136 -7.13 14.44 115.64
N MET A 1137 -6.15 15.10 115.03
CA MET A 1137 -5.51 16.30 115.60
C MET A 1137 -6.50 17.47 115.71
N PHE A 1138 -7.37 17.65 114.71
CA PHE A 1138 -8.43 18.67 114.72
C PHE A 1138 -9.48 18.38 115.79
N ASP A 1139 -9.94 17.13 115.91
CA ASP A 1139 -10.87 16.68 116.96
C ASP A 1139 -10.25 16.80 118.37
N THR A 1140 -8.94 16.51 118.49
CA THR A 1140 -8.22 16.67 119.76
C THR A 1140 -8.03 18.16 120.11
N LEU A 1141 -7.77 19.03 119.13
CA LEU A 1141 -7.70 20.48 119.34
C LEU A 1141 -9.06 21.08 119.70
N ILE A 1142 -10.15 20.59 119.11
CA ILE A 1142 -11.53 20.98 119.46
C ILE A 1142 -11.95 20.44 120.84
N GLN A 1143 -11.44 19.27 121.26
CA GLN A 1143 -11.66 18.77 122.62
C GLN A 1143 -10.84 19.50 123.70
N VAL A 1144 -9.78 20.21 123.32
CA VAL A 1144 -8.89 20.97 124.23
C VAL A 1144 -9.26 22.47 124.27
N SER A 1145 -10.14 22.94 123.39
CA SER A 1145 -10.84 24.24 123.48
C SER A 1145 -12.17 24.10 124.21
#